data_AF-A0A843S7C1-F1
#
_entry.id   AF-A0A843S7C1-F1
#
_cell.length_a   1.000
_cell.length_b   1.000
_cell.length_c   1.000
_cell.angle_alpha   90.00
_cell.angle_beta   90.00
_cell.angle_gamma   90.00
#
_symmetry.space_group_name_H-M   'P 1'
#
loop_
_entity.id
_entity.type
_entity.pdbx_description
1 polymer ?
#
loop_
_entity_poly.entity_id
_entity_poly.type
_entity_poly.pdbx_seq_one_letter_code
_entity_poly.pdbx_strand_id
1 'polypeptide(L)'
;MHTRTVLLLALIAPLAGAADLSVQSPDGAVVVTVSDNRAHPSYKVSYRGKEVIANSRLGLVFKDQAAFGDGYRIVASAPASADTQWTQPWGERKLVRDKHNELRVDFGGSGNAGSSATGRFTVRFRVFDDGIGFRYEVPKQPGMDQVEIVDESSEFVLPEVDATRAWWIPARAWRSLEYLYRNTSLREAVHVETPFTMRLASGVHLSIHEAALTDYASMTLAQQRDGVFKADLTPWYDGIKVKTRTDFKSPWRTVQIAPDAPSLLNSDLILNLNEPNKLGDVSWVKPGKYVGIWWAMHLWQKTWSSGDKHGATTAETKRYMDFAAKYGFAGVLVEGWNVGWDGEWPDNGDLFKFTQPYPDFDMKAIAAYGKKTGVQLIGHHETSGAVSHYASQMDAAYDYYRDNGVTQVKTGYVADNAKIKRIDEQGRVRYEWHDGQYMAGEYLRSVEQAAKRHISIDTHEPIKDTGLRRTYPNWITREGARGQEYNAWGFPPNPPEHTAILPFTRMLSGPFDYTPGIFNLKPNGETSENRVRSTLAKELSLYVVLYSPIHMAADLPENYEARRDAFQFIVDVPTDWEQSRAIAGEVGQYVAMARQQRGGADWFLGALSNETARTLNLKLDFLAPSKRYLAQIYRDGAKAHWDTNPYDIVIETREVGREDMLALWLAPGGGAAVRFKALDK
;
A
#
# COMPACT_ATOMS: atom_id res chain seq x y z
N MET A 1 -78.76 38.92 -0.47
CA MET A 1 -77.34 39.08 -0.85
C MET A 1 -76.51 38.05 -0.09
N HIS A 2 -76.11 36.97 -0.75
CA HIS A 2 -75.15 36.00 -0.22
C HIS A 2 -74.03 35.88 -1.25
N THR A 3 -72.92 36.55 -0.95
CA THR A 3 -71.73 36.62 -1.80
C THR A 3 -70.95 35.32 -1.63
N ARG A 4 -70.97 34.44 -2.63
CA ARG A 4 -70.13 33.24 -2.69
C ARG A 4 -68.75 33.65 -3.23
N THR A 5 -67.75 33.64 -2.37
CA THR A 5 -66.34 33.78 -2.76
C THR A 5 -65.86 32.45 -3.33
N VAL A 6 -65.56 32.41 -4.63
CA VAL A 6 -64.94 31.28 -5.32
C VAL A 6 -63.42 31.36 -5.09
N LEU A 7 -62.87 30.39 -4.37
CA LEU A 7 -61.43 30.25 -4.15
C LEU A 7 -60.83 29.52 -5.37
N LEU A 8 -60.06 30.23 -6.20
CA LEU A 8 -59.33 29.67 -7.32
C LEU A 8 -58.08 28.95 -6.78
N LEU A 9 -58.07 27.62 -6.79
CA LEU A 9 -56.84 26.83 -6.58
C LEU A 9 -56.01 26.89 -7.86
N ALA A 10 -54.94 27.68 -7.86
CA ALA A 10 -53.91 27.60 -8.89
C ALA A 10 -53.05 26.36 -8.64
N LEU A 11 -53.12 25.37 -9.54
CA LEU A 11 -52.13 24.29 -9.61
C LEU A 11 -50.79 24.90 -10.04
N ILE A 12 -49.91 25.13 -9.09
CA ILE A 12 -48.49 25.42 -9.36
C ILE A 12 -47.81 24.06 -9.54
N ALA A 13 -47.51 23.70 -10.79
CA ALA A 13 -46.62 22.58 -11.08
C ALA A 13 -45.24 22.88 -10.48
N PRO A 14 -44.60 21.95 -9.75
CA PRO A 14 -43.24 22.17 -9.29
C PRO A 14 -42.33 22.21 -10.52
N LEU A 15 -41.72 23.36 -10.79
CA LEU A 15 -40.54 23.45 -11.63
C LEU A 15 -39.51 22.49 -11.03
N ALA A 16 -39.11 21.46 -11.78
CA ALA A 16 -38.03 20.55 -11.41
C ALA A 16 -36.71 21.33 -11.34
N GLY A 17 -36.44 21.96 -10.20
CA GLY A 17 -35.17 22.60 -9.88
C GLY A 17 -34.09 21.55 -9.65
N ALA A 18 -32.86 21.87 -10.04
CA ALA A 18 -31.70 21.03 -9.77
C ALA A 18 -31.58 20.69 -8.28
N ALA A 19 -31.15 19.47 -7.96
CA ALA A 19 -31.07 18.98 -6.58
C ALA A 19 -29.62 18.99 -6.10
N ASP A 20 -29.32 19.78 -5.08
CA ASP A 20 -28.10 19.66 -4.31
C ASP A 20 -28.38 18.78 -3.08
N LEU A 21 -27.73 17.62 -3.02
CA LEU A 21 -27.76 16.72 -1.88
C LEU A 21 -26.46 16.85 -1.10
N SER A 22 -26.49 16.73 0.23
CA SER A 22 -25.28 16.80 1.05
C SER A 22 -25.24 15.73 2.14
N VAL A 23 -24.03 15.29 2.47
CA VAL A 23 -23.74 14.39 3.59
C VAL A 23 -22.45 14.86 4.27
N GLN A 24 -22.41 14.79 5.60
CA GLN A 24 -21.29 15.27 6.41
C GLN A 24 -20.62 14.11 7.15
N SER A 25 -19.35 14.26 7.51
CA SER A 25 -18.67 13.34 8.44
C SER A 25 -19.38 13.32 9.79
N PRO A 26 -19.21 12.27 10.61
CA PRO A 26 -19.74 12.23 11.97
C PRO A 26 -19.38 13.43 12.85
N ASP A 27 -18.22 14.07 12.66
CA ASP A 27 -17.81 15.30 13.35
C ASP A 27 -18.23 16.61 12.64
N GLY A 28 -18.83 16.51 11.45
CA GLY A 28 -19.25 17.64 10.62
C GLY A 28 -18.12 18.40 9.93
N ALA A 29 -16.85 17.98 10.08
CA ALA A 29 -15.71 18.68 9.48
C ALA A 29 -15.62 18.46 7.96
N VAL A 30 -15.94 17.28 7.45
CA VAL A 30 -15.95 16.96 6.01
C VAL A 30 -17.38 17.01 5.49
N VAL A 31 -17.63 17.74 4.40
CA VAL A 31 -18.94 17.81 3.77
C VAL A 31 -18.82 17.49 2.29
N VAL A 32 -19.57 16.49 1.83
CA VAL A 32 -19.75 16.19 0.41
C VAL A 32 -21.08 16.76 -0.05
N THR A 33 -21.05 17.51 -1.16
CA THR A 33 -22.25 17.95 -1.88
C THR A 33 -22.28 17.29 -3.25
N VAL A 34 -23.36 16.61 -3.57
CA VAL A 34 -23.63 15.96 -4.87
C VAL A 34 -24.68 16.77 -5.61
N SER A 35 -24.46 17.03 -6.88
CA SER A 35 -25.34 17.88 -7.69
C SER A 35 -25.53 17.33 -9.09
N ASP A 36 -26.71 17.56 -9.64
CA ASP A 36 -27.03 17.44 -11.06
C ASP A 36 -27.34 18.78 -11.73
N ASN A 37 -26.99 19.91 -11.09
CA ASN A 37 -27.29 21.25 -11.62
C ASN A 37 -26.53 21.61 -12.91
N ARG A 38 -25.51 20.82 -13.25
CA ARG A 38 -24.75 20.94 -14.50
C ARG A 38 -25.37 20.06 -15.58
N ALA A 39 -24.71 20.01 -16.74
CA ALA A 39 -25.07 19.05 -17.77
C ALA A 39 -24.86 17.59 -17.33
N HIS A 40 -24.09 17.33 -16.26
CA HIS A 40 -23.73 16.00 -15.74
C HIS A 40 -23.78 15.94 -14.20
N PRO A 41 -23.86 14.73 -13.63
CA PRO A 41 -23.56 14.45 -12.22
C PRO A 41 -22.19 14.97 -11.79
N SER A 42 -22.15 15.60 -10.62
CA SER A 42 -20.91 16.13 -10.05
C SER A 42 -20.95 16.10 -8.52
N TYR A 43 -19.77 16.21 -7.91
CA TYR A 43 -19.62 16.37 -6.47
C TYR A 43 -18.57 17.44 -6.13
N LYS A 44 -18.62 17.94 -4.91
CA LYS A 44 -17.57 18.77 -4.30
C LYS A 44 -17.39 18.40 -2.84
N VAL A 45 -16.24 18.73 -2.27
CA VAL A 45 -15.89 18.42 -0.88
C VAL A 45 -15.36 19.67 -0.19
N SER A 46 -15.88 19.95 1.01
CA SER A 46 -15.29 20.96 1.90
C SER A 46 -14.79 20.34 3.20
N TYR A 47 -13.75 20.93 3.76
CA TYR A 47 -13.19 20.61 5.07
C TYR A 47 -13.18 21.86 5.94
N ARG A 48 -13.90 21.82 7.08
CA ARG A 48 -14.09 22.95 8.00
C ARG A 48 -14.54 24.23 7.28
N GLY A 49 -15.48 24.08 6.35
CA GLY A 49 -16.05 25.17 5.56
C GLY A 49 -15.18 25.69 4.41
N LYS A 50 -13.98 25.15 4.18
CA LYS A 50 -13.13 25.48 3.03
C LYS A 50 -13.22 24.39 1.96
N GLU A 51 -13.37 24.77 0.71
CA GLU A 51 -13.37 23.83 -0.41
C GLU A 51 -11.99 23.17 -0.55
N VAL A 52 -11.96 21.83 -0.61
CA VAL A 52 -10.74 21.04 -0.81
C VAL A 52 -10.78 20.23 -2.10
N ILE A 53 -11.99 19.89 -2.58
CA ILE A 53 -12.26 19.37 -3.92
C ILE A 53 -13.38 20.22 -4.50
N ALA A 54 -13.09 20.95 -5.57
CA ALA A 54 -14.09 21.73 -6.30
C ALA A 54 -15.01 20.82 -7.12
N ASN A 55 -16.00 21.41 -7.78
CA ASN A 55 -16.98 20.67 -8.59
C ASN A 55 -16.28 19.73 -9.59
N SER A 56 -16.44 18.44 -9.37
CA SER A 56 -15.76 17.35 -10.06
C SER A 56 -16.79 16.41 -10.68
N ARG A 57 -16.59 16.03 -11.95
CA ARG A 57 -17.48 15.14 -12.70
C ARG A 57 -17.52 13.72 -12.14
N LEU A 58 -18.63 13.05 -12.43
CA LEU A 58 -18.85 11.62 -12.22
C LEU A 58 -19.43 11.02 -13.51
N GLY A 59 -18.95 9.83 -13.90
CA GLY A 59 -19.52 9.11 -15.04
C GLY A 59 -18.68 7.94 -15.52
N LEU A 60 -19.26 7.15 -16.42
CA LEU A 60 -18.63 6.00 -17.06
C LEU A 60 -18.89 6.07 -18.57
N VAL A 61 -17.88 5.79 -19.37
CA VAL A 61 -17.98 5.73 -20.84
C VAL A 61 -17.78 4.29 -21.27
N PHE A 62 -18.73 3.80 -22.06
CA PHE A 62 -18.70 2.45 -22.59
C PHE A 62 -18.38 2.47 -24.08
N LYS A 63 -17.86 1.35 -24.59
CA LYS A 63 -17.51 1.19 -26.00
C LYS A 63 -18.75 1.22 -26.90
N ASP A 64 -19.76 0.41 -26.58
CA ASP A 64 -20.93 0.18 -27.42
C ASP A 64 -22.23 0.75 -26.83
N GLN A 65 -22.24 1.07 -25.52
CA GLN A 65 -23.40 1.60 -24.81
C GLN A 65 -23.31 3.13 -24.64
N ALA A 66 -24.46 3.78 -24.48
CA ALA A 66 -24.50 5.20 -24.15
C ALA A 66 -23.78 5.49 -22.82
N ALA A 67 -23.01 6.57 -22.78
CA ALA A 67 -22.26 6.96 -21.58
C ALA A 67 -23.19 7.34 -20.41
N PHE A 68 -22.72 7.08 -19.20
CA PHE A 68 -23.30 7.58 -17.96
C PHE A 68 -22.62 8.89 -17.59
N GLY A 69 -23.37 9.98 -17.57
CA GLY A 69 -22.81 11.31 -17.35
C GLY A 69 -23.75 12.41 -17.84
N ASP A 70 -23.45 13.03 -18.98
CA ASP A 70 -24.25 14.14 -19.50
C ASP A 70 -25.73 13.76 -19.69
N GLY A 71 -26.65 14.65 -19.28
CA GLY A 71 -28.10 14.47 -19.35
C GLY A 71 -28.73 13.66 -18.20
N TYR A 72 -27.91 13.11 -17.29
CA TYR A 72 -28.41 12.40 -16.10
C TYR A 72 -28.84 13.38 -15.00
N ARG A 73 -29.92 13.01 -14.30
CA ARG A 73 -30.48 13.71 -13.15
C ARG A 73 -30.54 12.80 -11.94
N ILE A 74 -30.53 13.39 -10.75
CA ILE A 74 -30.80 12.69 -9.50
C ILE A 74 -32.27 12.29 -9.52
N VAL A 75 -32.53 10.98 -9.45
CA VAL A 75 -33.89 10.43 -9.43
C VAL A 75 -34.29 9.88 -8.07
N ALA A 76 -33.32 9.49 -7.25
CA ALA A 76 -33.53 9.09 -5.86
C ALA A 76 -32.26 9.27 -5.04
N SER A 77 -32.42 9.36 -3.72
CA SER A 77 -31.32 9.29 -2.78
C SER A 77 -31.75 8.65 -1.47
N ALA A 78 -30.79 8.08 -0.75
CA ALA A 78 -31.01 7.48 0.56
C ALA A 78 -29.79 7.73 1.47
N PRO A 79 -29.97 8.39 2.63
CA PRO A 79 -28.92 8.48 3.64
C PRO A 79 -28.83 7.19 4.46
N ALA A 80 -27.64 6.89 4.97
CA ALA A 80 -27.40 5.86 5.97
C ALA A 80 -26.22 6.27 6.87
N SER A 81 -25.93 5.49 7.90
CA SER A 81 -24.73 5.66 8.73
C SER A 81 -24.32 4.34 9.38
N ALA A 82 -23.06 4.26 9.78
CA ALA A 82 -22.53 3.15 10.56
C ALA A 82 -21.58 3.69 11.64
N ASP A 83 -21.60 3.03 12.81
CA ASP A 83 -20.59 3.16 13.86
C ASP A 83 -20.36 1.77 14.43
N THR A 84 -19.41 1.07 13.81
CA THR A 84 -19.09 -0.33 14.16
C THR A 84 -17.60 -0.47 14.41
N GLN A 85 -17.20 -1.64 14.90
CA GLN A 85 -15.81 -1.96 15.12
C GLN A 85 -15.56 -3.41 14.73
N TRP A 86 -14.39 -3.68 14.14
CA TRP A 86 -13.98 -5.01 13.77
C TRP A 86 -12.52 -5.27 14.20
N THR A 87 -12.16 -6.54 14.27
CA THR A 87 -10.82 -6.97 14.73
C THR A 87 -9.99 -7.45 13.55
N GLN A 88 -8.79 -6.91 13.38
CA GLN A 88 -7.82 -7.45 12.44
C GLN A 88 -7.19 -8.73 13.01
N PRO A 89 -7.00 -9.78 12.19
CA PRO A 89 -6.27 -10.98 12.63
C PRO A 89 -4.78 -10.68 12.89
N TRP A 90 -4.23 -9.73 12.15
CA TRP A 90 -2.92 -9.12 12.27
C TRP A 90 -3.01 -7.72 11.66
N GLY A 91 -2.14 -6.79 12.04
CA GLY A 91 -2.28 -5.40 11.61
C GLY A 91 -1.44 -4.39 12.38
N GLU A 92 -1.46 -3.16 11.89
CA GLU A 92 -0.94 -1.99 12.58
C GLU A 92 -1.78 -1.60 13.81
N ARG A 93 -2.99 -2.14 13.94
CA ARG A 93 -3.88 -1.99 15.10
C ARG A 93 -4.82 -3.19 15.21
N LYS A 94 -5.25 -3.54 16.42
CA LYS A 94 -6.17 -4.67 16.66
C LYS A 94 -7.58 -4.35 16.24
N LEU A 95 -8.06 -3.23 16.75
CA LEU A 95 -9.44 -2.80 16.66
C LEU A 95 -9.50 -1.65 15.68
N VAL A 96 -10.30 -1.82 14.63
CA VAL A 96 -10.56 -0.80 13.62
C VAL A 96 -12.01 -0.36 13.76
N ARG A 97 -12.21 0.94 13.92
CA ARG A 97 -13.55 1.54 13.99
C ARG A 97 -13.97 1.97 12.60
N ASP A 98 -15.16 1.56 12.18
CA ASP A 98 -15.82 2.00 10.95
C ASP A 98 -16.97 2.94 11.36
N LYS A 99 -16.68 4.24 11.38
CA LYS A 99 -17.64 5.29 11.71
C LYS A 99 -17.77 6.26 10.55
N HIS A 100 -18.89 6.21 9.85
CA HIS A 100 -19.17 7.07 8.69
C HIS A 100 -20.66 7.38 8.56
N ASN A 101 -20.94 8.48 7.89
CA ASN A 101 -22.25 8.70 7.28
C ASN A 101 -22.17 8.31 5.80
N GLU A 102 -23.28 7.87 5.22
CA GLU A 102 -23.36 7.38 3.85
C GLU A 102 -24.48 8.10 3.08
N LEU A 103 -24.25 8.35 1.79
CA LEU A 103 -25.25 8.84 0.86
C LEU A 103 -25.25 8.00 -0.41
N ARG A 104 -26.34 7.28 -0.65
CA ARG A 104 -26.65 6.65 -1.94
C ARG A 104 -27.35 7.68 -2.82
N VAL A 105 -26.85 7.92 -4.03
CA VAL A 105 -27.49 8.79 -5.02
C VAL A 105 -27.70 8.00 -6.31
N ASP A 106 -28.96 7.88 -6.73
CA ASP A 106 -29.35 7.18 -7.95
C ASP A 106 -29.57 8.20 -9.07
N PHE A 107 -28.89 7.98 -10.19
CA PHE A 107 -28.96 8.81 -11.38
C PHE A 107 -29.71 8.09 -12.50
N GLY A 108 -30.49 8.82 -13.28
CA GLY A 108 -31.18 8.32 -14.47
C GLY A 108 -31.39 9.40 -15.52
N GLY A 109 -31.72 9.00 -16.75
CA GLY A 109 -32.06 9.92 -17.82
C GLY A 109 -33.28 10.79 -17.50
N SER A 110 -33.24 12.07 -17.89
CA SER A 110 -34.28 13.07 -17.58
C SER A 110 -35.67 12.82 -18.21
N GLY A 111 -35.81 11.83 -19.09
CA GLY A 111 -37.07 11.51 -19.78
C GLY A 111 -37.56 12.58 -20.77
N ASN A 112 -36.82 13.68 -20.96
CA ASN A 112 -37.17 14.73 -21.91
C ASN A 112 -36.95 14.29 -23.35
N ALA A 113 -37.88 14.67 -24.24
CA ALA A 113 -37.77 14.45 -25.68
C ALA A 113 -36.49 15.14 -26.21
N GLY A 114 -35.47 14.33 -26.54
CA GLY A 114 -34.13 14.77 -26.97
C GLY A 114 -32.97 14.29 -26.09
N SER A 115 -33.24 13.67 -24.94
CA SER A 115 -32.18 13.07 -24.10
C SER A 115 -31.77 11.68 -24.63
N SER A 116 -30.48 11.51 -24.94
CA SER A 116 -29.87 10.21 -25.26
C SER A 116 -29.53 9.38 -24.01
N ALA A 117 -29.82 9.89 -22.80
CA ALA A 117 -29.51 9.23 -21.54
C ALA A 117 -30.47 8.04 -21.29
N THR A 118 -30.01 6.84 -21.65
CA THR A 118 -30.71 5.58 -21.38
C THR A 118 -30.00 4.82 -20.27
N GLY A 119 -30.73 4.41 -19.23
CA GLY A 119 -30.19 3.60 -18.14
C GLY A 119 -30.18 4.29 -16.78
N ARG A 120 -29.62 3.60 -15.79
CA ARG A 120 -29.48 4.05 -14.39
C ARG A 120 -28.17 3.57 -13.80
N PHE A 121 -27.59 4.40 -12.94
CA PHE A 121 -26.46 4.02 -12.10
C PHE A 121 -26.55 4.72 -10.76
N THR A 122 -25.85 4.19 -9.77
CA THR A 122 -25.76 4.74 -8.42
C THR A 122 -24.34 5.22 -8.16
N VAL A 123 -24.20 6.32 -7.44
CA VAL A 123 -22.95 6.66 -6.75
C VAL A 123 -23.20 6.60 -5.25
N ARG A 124 -22.41 5.79 -4.55
CA ARG A 124 -22.46 5.67 -3.08
C ARG A 124 -21.27 6.39 -2.48
N PHE A 125 -21.53 7.35 -1.60
CA PHE A 125 -20.50 8.08 -0.84
C PHE A 125 -20.51 7.62 0.61
N ARG A 126 -19.34 7.34 1.18
CA ARG A 126 -19.10 7.22 2.63
C ARG A 126 -18.20 8.36 3.07
N VAL A 127 -18.58 9.05 4.13
CA VAL A 127 -17.90 10.23 4.66
C VAL A 127 -17.49 9.96 6.10
N PHE A 128 -16.18 9.91 6.31
CA PHE A 128 -15.50 9.69 7.57
C PHE A 128 -14.93 11.01 8.07
N ASP A 129 -14.55 11.08 9.35
CA ASP A 129 -13.92 12.27 9.93
C ASP A 129 -12.55 12.59 9.27
N ASP A 130 -11.92 11.58 8.66
CA ASP A 130 -10.59 11.63 8.04
C ASP A 130 -10.59 11.49 6.52
N GLY A 131 -11.77 11.51 5.86
CA GLY A 131 -11.85 11.45 4.41
C GLY A 131 -13.16 10.94 3.84
N ILE A 132 -13.16 10.68 2.54
CA ILE A 132 -14.31 10.15 1.80
C ILE A 132 -13.93 8.93 0.97
N GLY A 133 -14.90 8.05 0.75
CA GLY A 133 -14.87 7.04 -0.30
C GLY A 133 -16.13 7.13 -1.17
N PHE A 134 -16.01 7.04 -2.49
CA PHE A 134 -17.17 6.89 -3.37
C PHE A 134 -16.99 5.79 -4.42
N ARG A 135 -18.06 5.14 -4.85
CA ARG A 135 -18.02 4.16 -5.94
C ARG A 135 -19.28 4.17 -6.80
N TYR A 136 -19.15 3.70 -8.03
CA TYR A 136 -20.27 3.42 -8.92
C TYR A 136 -20.87 2.05 -8.60
N GLU A 137 -22.20 1.95 -8.63
CA GLU A 137 -22.93 0.68 -8.62
C GLU A 137 -23.86 0.69 -9.86
N VAL A 138 -23.60 -0.22 -10.80
CA VAL A 138 -24.35 -0.30 -12.06
C VAL A 138 -25.23 -1.55 -12.02
N PRO A 139 -26.54 -1.43 -11.74
CA PRO A 139 -27.41 -2.58 -11.63
C PRO A 139 -27.64 -3.23 -13.00
N LYS A 140 -28.07 -4.48 -12.97
CA LYS A 140 -28.62 -5.15 -14.15
C LYS A 140 -29.79 -4.35 -14.74
N GLN A 141 -29.76 -4.10 -16.04
CA GLN A 141 -30.77 -3.28 -16.72
C GLN A 141 -30.95 -3.68 -18.20
N PRO A 142 -32.13 -3.39 -18.81
CA PRO A 142 -32.40 -3.76 -20.20
C PRO A 142 -31.35 -3.21 -21.16
N GLY A 143 -30.86 -4.06 -22.07
CA GLY A 143 -29.90 -3.66 -23.11
C GLY A 143 -28.44 -3.52 -22.65
N MET A 144 -28.12 -3.81 -21.38
CA MET A 144 -26.75 -3.75 -20.84
C MET A 144 -26.48 -5.00 -20.00
N ASP A 145 -26.07 -6.12 -20.60
CA ASP A 145 -25.64 -7.32 -19.85
C ASP A 145 -24.12 -7.37 -19.73
N GLN A 146 -23.40 -7.48 -20.85
CA GLN A 146 -21.95 -7.29 -20.91
C GLN A 146 -21.62 -5.86 -21.31
N VAL A 147 -20.65 -5.26 -20.64
CA VAL A 147 -20.19 -3.89 -20.90
C VAL A 147 -18.68 -3.83 -20.94
N GLU A 148 -18.18 -3.00 -21.85
CA GLU A 148 -16.77 -2.70 -22.00
C GLU A 148 -16.57 -1.21 -21.69
N ILE A 149 -15.95 -0.91 -20.55
CA ILE A 149 -15.64 0.47 -20.12
C ILE A 149 -14.37 0.89 -20.86
N VAL A 150 -14.44 2.04 -21.51
CA VAL A 150 -13.30 2.64 -22.24
C VAL A 150 -12.74 3.86 -21.53
N ASP A 151 -13.51 4.46 -20.63
CA ASP A 151 -13.10 5.64 -19.86
C ASP A 151 -13.97 5.83 -18.60
N GLU A 152 -13.39 6.43 -17.56
CA GLU A 152 -14.08 6.79 -16.32
C GLU A 152 -14.00 8.31 -16.14
N SER A 153 -15.14 8.98 -15.98
CA SER A 153 -15.23 10.44 -15.93
C SER A 153 -15.05 11.02 -14.51
N SER A 154 -14.63 10.21 -13.54
CA SER A 154 -14.30 10.66 -12.18
C SER A 154 -13.23 11.74 -12.21
N GLU A 155 -13.54 12.90 -11.65
CA GLU A 155 -12.58 13.98 -11.46
C GLU A 155 -12.28 14.26 -9.98
N PHE A 156 -11.15 14.92 -9.78
CA PHE A 156 -10.70 15.52 -8.53
C PHE A 156 -10.13 16.90 -8.85
N VAL A 157 -10.99 17.93 -8.76
CA VAL A 157 -10.60 19.31 -9.08
C VAL A 157 -10.01 19.97 -7.84
N LEU A 158 -8.71 20.22 -7.86
CA LEU A 158 -7.92 20.75 -6.75
C LEU A 158 -7.68 22.27 -6.92
N PRO A 159 -7.86 23.08 -5.86
CA PRO A 159 -7.63 24.52 -5.92
C PRO A 159 -6.13 24.88 -5.81
N GLU A 160 -5.81 26.14 -6.13
CA GLU A 160 -4.51 26.77 -5.82
C GLU A 160 -3.28 25.98 -6.32
N VAL A 161 -3.29 25.58 -7.58
CA VAL A 161 -2.33 24.65 -8.21
C VAL A 161 -0.85 25.02 -8.00
N ASP A 162 -0.52 26.32 -8.06
CA ASP A 162 0.87 26.79 -7.88
C ASP A 162 1.32 26.80 -6.41
N ALA A 163 0.38 26.96 -5.47
CA ALA A 163 0.65 27.00 -4.03
C ALA A 163 0.52 25.62 -3.35
N THR A 164 -0.14 24.66 -4.01
CA THR A 164 -0.24 23.27 -3.56
C THR A 164 1.04 22.50 -3.89
N ARG A 165 1.62 21.84 -2.87
CA ARG A 165 2.81 20.98 -3.02
C ARG A 165 2.41 19.52 -3.07
N ALA A 166 2.98 18.76 -4.00
CA ALA A 166 2.63 17.37 -4.22
C ALA A 166 3.87 16.45 -4.19
N TRP A 167 3.69 15.24 -3.67
CA TRP A 167 4.68 14.17 -3.65
C TRP A 167 4.17 13.00 -4.47
N TRP A 168 4.81 12.72 -5.60
CA TRP A 168 4.28 11.79 -6.59
C TRP A 168 5.34 11.04 -7.39
N ILE A 169 4.94 9.90 -7.93
CA ILE A 169 5.68 9.14 -8.94
C ILE A 169 4.88 9.15 -10.26
N PRO A 170 5.56 9.14 -11.42
CA PRO A 170 4.88 9.14 -12.70
C PRO A 170 4.10 7.84 -12.91
N ALA A 171 2.88 7.95 -13.42
CA ALA A 171 2.14 6.80 -13.93
C ALA A 171 2.61 6.40 -15.32
N ARG A 172 2.31 5.17 -15.73
CA ARG A 172 2.67 4.58 -17.05
C ARG A 172 4.17 4.53 -17.35
N ALA A 173 5.00 4.78 -16.35
CA ALA A 173 6.43 4.76 -16.50
C ALA A 173 6.94 3.31 -16.57
N TRP A 174 8.09 3.12 -17.21
CA TRP A 174 8.58 1.81 -17.62
C TRP A 174 8.92 0.87 -16.45
N ARG A 175 9.27 1.38 -15.27
CA ARG A 175 9.48 0.59 -14.03
C ARG A 175 8.25 0.49 -13.14
N SER A 176 7.05 0.69 -13.69
CA SER A 176 5.81 0.66 -12.91
C SER A 176 5.88 1.61 -11.69
N LEU A 177 5.78 1.08 -10.46
CA LEU A 177 5.75 1.84 -9.21
C LEU A 177 7.13 2.22 -8.66
N GLU A 178 8.22 1.78 -9.27
CA GLU A 178 9.57 1.85 -8.71
C GLU A 178 10.34 3.13 -9.08
N TYR A 179 9.76 4.26 -8.73
CA TYR A 179 10.37 5.58 -8.94
C TYR A 179 10.63 6.29 -7.62
N LEU A 180 11.61 7.20 -7.66
CA LEU A 180 11.76 8.20 -6.60
C LEU A 180 10.62 9.20 -6.69
N TYR A 181 10.07 9.57 -5.54
CA TYR A 181 9.04 10.59 -5.45
C TYR A 181 9.60 11.96 -5.82
N ARG A 182 8.83 12.70 -6.61
CA ARG A 182 9.08 14.10 -6.92
C ARG A 182 8.35 14.98 -5.93
N ASN A 183 8.97 16.08 -5.51
CA ASN A 183 8.33 17.13 -4.72
C ASN A 183 8.21 18.40 -5.58
N THR A 184 7.02 18.68 -6.09
CA THR A 184 6.78 19.76 -7.06
C THR A 184 5.55 20.60 -6.69
N SER A 185 5.29 21.66 -7.45
CA SER A 185 3.94 22.24 -7.47
C SER A 185 2.95 21.22 -8.06
N LEU A 186 1.66 21.38 -7.79
CA LEU A 186 0.62 20.50 -8.33
C LEU A 186 0.56 20.55 -9.87
N ARG A 187 0.94 21.68 -10.47
CA ARG A 187 0.98 21.90 -11.93
C ARG A 187 1.86 20.89 -12.65
N GLU A 188 2.97 20.51 -12.03
CA GLU A 188 3.97 19.63 -12.64
C GLU A 188 3.57 18.15 -12.59
N ALA A 189 2.58 17.79 -11.77
CA ALA A 189 2.07 16.43 -11.62
C ALA A 189 1.10 16.06 -12.77
N VAL A 190 1.64 15.81 -13.96
CA VAL A 190 0.82 15.63 -15.18
C VAL A 190 0.07 14.28 -15.21
N HIS A 191 0.75 13.16 -14.91
CA HIS A 191 0.15 11.83 -14.88
C HIS A 191 0.81 11.02 -13.78
N VAL A 192 0.06 10.68 -12.74
CA VAL A 192 0.59 10.21 -11.46
C VAL A 192 -0.05 8.94 -10.98
N GLU A 193 0.73 8.13 -10.27
CA GLU A 193 0.21 6.98 -9.52
C GLU A 193 -0.46 7.44 -8.21
N THR A 194 -1.18 6.51 -7.59
CA THR A 194 -1.78 6.71 -6.26
C THR A 194 -1.20 5.71 -5.25
N PRO A 195 -1.09 6.02 -3.94
CA PRO A 195 -1.62 7.20 -3.26
C PRO A 195 -0.91 8.51 -3.66
N PHE A 196 -1.71 9.49 -4.11
CA PHE A 196 -1.22 10.77 -4.58
C PHE A 196 -1.40 11.82 -3.49
N THR A 197 -0.30 12.16 -2.81
CA THR A 197 -0.33 12.99 -1.60
C THR A 197 0.09 14.42 -1.89
N MET A 198 -0.60 15.36 -1.25
CA MET A 198 -0.35 16.79 -1.39
C MET A 198 -0.65 17.56 -0.11
N ARG A 199 -0.06 18.76 -0.02
CA ARG A 199 -0.36 19.78 0.98
C ARG A 199 -0.88 21.02 0.27
N LEU A 200 -2.14 21.35 0.52
CA LEU A 200 -2.79 22.54 -0.01
C LEU A 200 -2.16 23.81 0.56
N ALA A 201 -2.39 24.95 -0.07
CA ALA A 201 -1.95 26.26 0.43
C ALA A 201 -2.45 26.56 1.86
N SER A 202 -3.61 26.01 2.22
CA SER A 202 -4.20 26.11 3.56
C SER A 202 -3.46 25.32 4.65
N GLY A 203 -2.52 24.45 4.28
CA GLY A 203 -1.84 23.51 5.17
C GLY A 203 -2.54 22.15 5.32
N VAL A 204 -3.78 22.02 4.83
CA VAL A 204 -4.52 20.75 4.79
C VAL A 204 -3.77 19.76 3.90
N HIS A 205 -3.65 18.53 4.37
CA HIS A 205 -3.07 17.43 3.62
C HIS A 205 -4.17 16.58 3.00
N LEU A 206 -3.99 16.20 1.72
CA LEU A 206 -4.87 15.29 1.02
C LEU A 206 -4.07 14.10 0.49
N SER A 207 -4.71 12.92 0.40
CA SER A 207 -4.20 11.82 -0.41
C SER A 207 -5.32 11.18 -1.22
N ILE A 208 -5.16 11.12 -2.54
CA ILE A 208 -6.12 10.49 -3.46
C ILE A 208 -5.67 9.08 -3.77
N HIS A 209 -6.57 8.11 -3.60
CA HIS A 209 -6.29 6.69 -3.82
C HIS A 209 -7.57 5.91 -4.18
N GLU A 210 -7.52 4.58 -4.10
CA GLU A 210 -8.66 3.71 -4.26
C GLU A 210 -8.65 2.54 -3.26
N ALA A 211 -9.81 1.93 -3.02
CA ALA A 211 -9.96 0.80 -2.12
C ALA A 211 -10.81 -0.32 -2.75
N ALA A 212 -10.50 -1.58 -2.39
CA ALA A 212 -11.18 -2.79 -2.87
C ALA A 212 -11.11 -2.95 -4.41
N LEU A 213 -9.90 -2.90 -4.98
CA LEU A 213 -9.69 -3.14 -6.41
C LEU A 213 -9.85 -4.62 -6.75
N THR A 214 -11.05 -5.01 -7.15
CA THR A 214 -11.39 -6.38 -7.59
C THR A 214 -12.17 -6.34 -8.89
N ASP A 215 -11.79 -7.19 -9.86
CA ASP A 215 -12.42 -7.27 -11.19
C ASP A 215 -12.58 -5.91 -11.90
N TYR A 216 -11.57 -5.05 -11.75
CA TYR A 216 -11.53 -3.72 -12.35
C TYR A 216 -10.08 -3.32 -12.62
N ALA A 217 -9.86 -2.29 -13.44
CA ALA A 217 -8.53 -1.75 -13.70
C ALA A 217 -8.11 -0.73 -12.62
N SER A 218 -6.82 -0.70 -12.30
CA SER A 218 -6.24 0.32 -11.42
C SER A 218 -6.48 1.73 -11.97
N MET A 219 -6.73 2.67 -11.08
CA MET A 219 -6.83 4.10 -11.35
C MET A 219 -5.48 4.80 -11.18
N THR A 220 -4.99 5.39 -12.25
CA THR A 220 -3.98 6.47 -12.20
C THR A 220 -4.70 7.83 -12.31
N LEU A 221 -4.00 8.94 -12.09
CA LEU A 221 -4.60 10.28 -12.21
C LEU A 221 -3.90 11.08 -13.31
N ALA A 222 -4.65 11.43 -14.35
CA ALA A 222 -4.18 12.27 -15.45
C ALA A 222 -4.72 13.70 -15.29
N GLN A 223 -3.82 14.66 -15.07
CA GLN A 223 -4.15 16.07 -15.04
C GLN A 223 -4.52 16.53 -16.46
N GLN A 224 -5.74 17.03 -16.62
CA GLN A 224 -6.26 17.53 -17.89
C GLN A 224 -5.85 18.99 -18.07
N ARG A 225 -6.56 19.89 -17.37
CA ARG A 225 -6.17 21.28 -17.17
C ARG A 225 -5.59 21.41 -15.77
N ASP A 226 -4.94 22.53 -15.49
CA ASP A 226 -4.39 22.84 -14.17
C ASP A 226 -5.41 22.52 -13.06
N GLY A 227 -5.01 21.63 -12.14
CA GLY A 227 -5.82 21.22 -10.99
C GLY A 227 -6.95 20.23 -11.29
N VAL A 228 -7.27 19.92 -12.55
CA VAL A 228 -8.32 18.96 -12.92
C VAL A 228 -7.70 17.58 -13.14
N PHE A 229 -7.66 16.76 -12.09
CA PHE A 229 -7.20 15.37 -12.19
C PHE A 229 -8.36 14.46 -12.53
N LYS A 230 -8.23 13.70 -13.61
CA LYS A 230 -9.23 12.71 -14.03
C LYS A 230 -8.68 11.31 -13.81
N ALA A 231 -9.54 10.38 -13.41
CA ALA A 231 -9.22 8.96 -13.40
C ALA A 231 -8.76 8.50 -14.80
N ASP A 232 -7.58 7.89 -14.89
CA ASP A 232 -7.12 7.14 -16.06
C ASP A 232 -6.94 5.68 -15.68
N LEU A 233 -7.91 4.86 -16.10
CA LEU A 233 -7.90 3.42 -15.86
C LEU A 233 -6.85 2.72 -16.74
N THR A 234 -6.20 1.70 -16.19
CA THR A 234 -5.22 0.90 -16.92
C THR A 234 -5.88 0.00 -17.98
N PRO A 235 -5.52 0.15 -19.27
CA PRO A 235 -6.14 -0.63 -20.33
C PRO A 235 -5.66 -2.08 -20.35
N TRP A 236 -6.48 -2.94 -20.93
CA TRP A 236 -6.06 -4.20 -21.55
C TRP A 236 -5.21 -3.92 -22.80
N TYR A 237 -4.55 -4.96 -23.32
CA TYR A 237 -3.78 -4.90 -24.58
C TYR A 237 -4.55 -4.34 -25.79
N ASP A 238 -5.88 -4.45 -25.81
CA ASP A 238 -6.76 -3.98 -26.90
C ASP A 238 -7.38 -2.60 -26.64
N GLY A 239 -6.95 -1.91 -25.58
CA GLY A 239 -7.32 -0.53 -25.26
C GLY A 239 -8.59 -0.39 -24.41
N ILE A 240 -9.41 -1.44 -24.30
CA ILE A 240 -10.55 -1.46 -23.37
C ILE A 240 -10.01 -1.39 -21.94
N LYS A 241 -10.68 -0.68 -21.03
CA LYS A 241 -10.21 -0.53 -19.64
C LYS A 241 -10.75 -1.62 -18.74
N VAL A 242 -12.04 -1.88 -18.82
CA VAL A 242 -12.71 -2.90 -18.01
C VAL A 242 -13.70 -3.68 -18.87
N LYS A 243 -13.65 -5.00 -18.80
CA LYS A 243 -14.60 -5.93 -19.40
C LYS A 243 -15.37 -6.59 -18.28
N THR A 244 -16.67 -6.31 -18.15
CA THR A 244 -17.47 -6.83 -17.04
C THR A 244 -18.93 -7.05 -17.44
N ARG A 245 -19.75 -7.52 -16.49
CA ARG A 245 -21.20 -7.65 -16.62
C ARG A 245 -21.88 -6.64 -15.71
N THR A 246 -23.07 -6.14 -16.09
CA THR A 246 -23.88 -5.32 -15.18
C THR A 246 -24.29 -6.09 -13.93
N ASP A 247 -24.65 -5.36 -12.88
CA ASP A 247 -24.57 -5.79 -11.47
C ASP A 247 -23.14 -5.75 -10.91
N PHE A 248 -22.30 -4.85 -11.43
CA PHE A 248 -20.95 -4.60 -10.92
C PHE A 248 -20.87 -3.35 -10.04
N LYS A 249 -19.77 -3.27 -9.31
CA LYS A 249 -19.35 -2.09 -8.54
C LYS A 249 -17.96 -1.69 -8.99
N SER A 250 -17.70 -0.40 -9.15
CA SER A 250 -16.31 0.05 -9.24
C SER A 250 -15.62 -0.15 -7.89
N PRO A 251 -14.28 -0.19 -7.86
CA PRO A 251 -13.53 0.09 -6.65
C PRO A 251 -13.94 1.44 -6.07
N TRP A 252 -13.71 1.62 -4.77
CA TRP A 252 -13.91 2.93 -4.14
C TRP A 252 -12.81 3.88 -4.60
N ARG A 253 -13.16 5.13 -4.89
CA ARG A 253 -12.23 6.25 -5.03
C ARG A 253 -12.18 6.95 -3.69
N THR A 254 -10.99 7.19 -3.18
CA THR A 254 -10.80 7.70 -1.82
C THR A 254 -10.06 9.02 -1.83
N VAL A 255 -10.47 9.94 -0.96
CA VAL A 255 -9.71 11.14 -0.62
C VAL A 255 -9.56 11.18 0.89
N GLN A 256 -8.36 10.92 1.39
CA GLN A 256 -8.03 11.22 2.78
C GLN A 256 -7.87 12.73 2.94
N ILE A 257 -8.38 13.26 4.05
CA ILE A 257 -8.37 14.70 4.36
C ILE A 257 -7.91 14.88 5.79
N ALA A 258 -6.77 15.55 5.96
CA ALA A 258 -6.11 15.64 7.26
C ALA A 258 -5.65 17.08 7.58
N PRO A 259 -5.71 17.50 8.85
CA PRO A 259 -5.20 18.81 9.25
C PRO A 259 -3.67 18.91 9.17
N ASP A 260 -2.96 17.79 9.23
CA ASP A 260 -1.50 17.67 9.22
C ASP A 260 -1.07 16.31 8.62
N ALA A 261 0.22 16.17 8.31
CA ALA A 261 0.76 14.96 7.70
C ALA A 261 0.61 13.69 8.59
N PRO A 262 0.90 13.72 9.91
CA PRO A 262 0.73 12.54 10.77
C PRO A 262 -0.71 12.01 10.80
N SER A 263 -1.71 12.88 10.72
CA SER A 263 -3.11 12.49 10.70
C SER A 263 -3.48 11.62 9.48
N LEU A 264 -2.79 11.74 8.34
CA LEU A 264 -2.97 10.83 7.20
C LEU A 264 -2.64 9.37 7.57
N LEU A 265 -1.58 9.16 8.37
CA LEU A 265 -1.08 7.84 8.76
C LEU A 265 -1.98 7.13 9.79
N ASN A 266 -2.80 7.91 10.50
CA ASN A 266 -3.65 7.41 11.57
C ASN A 266 -5.05 6.98 11.08
N SER A 267 -5.31 7.11 9.78
CA SER A 267 -6.57 6.75 9.14
C SER A 267 -6.71 5.24 8.91
N ASP A 268 -7.95 4.77 9.00
CA ASP A 268 -8.38 3.38 8.67
C ASP A 268 -9.22 3.32 7.39
N LEU A 269 -9.34 4.44 6.66
CA LEU A 269 -10.26 4.62 5.53
C LEU A 269 -10.18 3.49 4.51
N ILE A 270 -8.96 3.13 4.07
CA ILE A 270 -8.75 2.12 3.03
C ILE A 270 -9.26 0.76 3.48
N LEU A 271 -8.96 0.33 4.72
CA LEU A 271 -9.44 -0.94 5.24
C LEU A 271 -10.96 -0.95 5.43
N ASN A 272 -11.54 0.12 5.97
CA ASN A 272 -12.98 0.20 6.23
C ASN A 272 -13.84 0.10 4.96
N LEU A 273 -13.28 0.42 3.79
CA LEU A 273 -13.94 0.32 2.49
C LEU A 273 -13.83 -1.07 1.83
N ASN A 274 -13.04 -1.99 2.39
CA ASN A 274 -12.94 -3.37 1.91
C ASN A 274 -13.99 -4.29 2.52
N GLU A 275 -14.31 -5.38 1.83
CA GLU A 275 -15.21 -6.40 2.35
C GLU A 275 -14.57 -7.13 3.56
N PRO A 276 -15.36 -7.70 4.48
CA PRO A 276 -14.84 -8.51 5.57
C PRO A 276 -14.07 -9.75 5.09
N ASN A 277 -13.25 -10.32 5.98
CA ASN A 277 -12.49 -11.55 5.76
C ASN A 277 -13.35 -12.68 5.16
N LYS A 278 -12.92 -13.23 4.02
CA LYS A 278 -13.57 -14.33 3.30
C LYS A 278 -12.88 -15.69 3.50
N LEU A 279 -11.73 -15.73 4.17
CA LEU A 279 -10.95 -16.95 4.38
C LEU A 279 -11.35 -17.73 5.65
N GLY A 280 -12.28 -17.19 6.46
CA GLY A 280 -12.68 -17.82 7.72
C GLY A 280 -11.55 -17.76 8.75
N ASP A 281 -11.20 -18.90 9.35
CA ASP A 281 -10.07 -18.97 10.28
C ASP A 281 -8.75 -18.77 9.54
N VAL A 282 -8.03 -17.72 9.93
CA VAL A 282 -6.72 -17.33 9.39
C VAL A 282 -5.63 -17.41 10.46
N SER A 283 -5.85 -18.20 11.52
CA SER A 283 -4.85 -18.43 12.57
C SER A 283 -3.53 -19.01 12.05
N TRP A 284 -3.53 -19.59 10.85
CA TRP A 284 -2.35 -20.06 10.13
C TRP A 284 -1.51 -18.93 9.49
N VAL A 285 -2.05 -17.73 9.34
CA VAL A 285 -1.28 -16.56 8.90
C VAL A 285 -0.47 -16.02 10.07
N LYS A 286 0.86 -16.08 9.96
CA LYS A 286 1.78 -15.70 11.04
C LYS A 286 2.64 -14.50 10.68
N PRO A 287 2.41 -13.33 11.30
CA PRO A 287 3.40 -12.25 11.31
C PRO A 287 4.71 -12.72 11.94
N GLY A 288 5.84 -12.17 11.51
CA GLY A 288 7.14 -12.49 12.07
C GLY A 288 8.30 -11.79 11.35
N LYS A 289 9.52 -12.04 11.80
CA LYS A 289 10.72 -11.55 11.11
C LYS A 289 11.38 -12.68 10.34
N TYR A 290 12.04 -12.36 9.24
CA TYR A 290 12.80 -13.32 8.45
C TYR A 290 14.16 -12.76 8.04
N VAL A 291 15.04 -13.65 7.61
CA VAL A 291 16.30 -13.32 6.90
C VAL A 291 16.25 -13.97 5.52
N GLY A 292 17.23 -13.73 4.66
CA GLY A 292 17.23 -14.42 3.38
C GLY A 292 18.56 -14.49 2.66
N ILE A 293 18.72 -15.56 1.89
CA ILE A 293 19.69 -15.63 0.81
C ILE A 293 19.08 -14.78 -0.31
N TRP A 294 19.46 -13.50 -0.31
CA TRP A 294 18.84 -12.46 -1.13
C TRP A 294 19.84 -11.33 -1.42
N TRP A 295 20.25 -10.59 -0.39
CA TRP A 295 21.10 -9.40 -0.51
C TRP A 295 22.45 -9.67 -1.17
N ALA A 296 23.04 -10.84 -0.91
CA ALA A 296 24.30 -11.25 -1.52
C ALA A 296 24.24 -11.30 -3.07
N MET A 297 23.06 -11.59 -3.65
CA MET A 297 22.87 -11.55 -5.10
C MET A 297 22.80 -10.12 -5.60
N HIS A 298 22.05 -9.24 -4.94
CA HIS A 298 22.01 -7.81 -5.28
C HIS A 298 23.38 -7.11 -5.15
N LEU A 299 24.27 -7.62 -4.30
CA LEU A 299 25.65 -7.15 -4.15
C LEU A 299 26.66 -7.84 -5.10
N TRP A 300 26.21 -8.72 -6.00
CA TRP A 300 27.06 -9.51 -6.91
C TRP A 300 28.11 -10.40 -6.21
N GLN A 301 27.88 -10.72 -4.94
CA GLN A 301 28.72 -11.65 -4.17
C GLN A 301 28.32 -13.11 -4.43
N LYS A 302 27.02 -13.32 -4.72
CA LYS A 302 26.40 -14.60 -5.10
C LYS A 302 25.57 -14.41 -6.37
N THR A 303 25.15 -15.52 -6.97
CA THR A 303 24.28 -15.54 -8.16
C THR A 303 22.98 -16.27 -7.86
N TRP A 304 21.90 -15.89 -8.54
CA TRP A 304 20.71 -16.74 -8.66
C TRP A 304 20.96 -17.91 -9.61
N SER A 305 21.76 -17.72 -10.66
CA SER A 305 22.17 -18.79 -11.57
C SER A 305 23.02 -19.84 -10.87
N SER A 306 22.94 -21.08 -11.37
CA SER A 306 23.77 -22.18 -10.91
C SER A 306 25.27 -21.96 -11.20
N GLY A 307 26.13 -22.63 -10.44
CA GLY A 307 27.60 -22.53 -10.56
C GLY A 307 28.28 -22.23 -9.23
N ASP A 308 29.59 -21.92 -9.27
CA ASP A 308 30.43 -21.77 -8.07
C ASP A 308 29.98 -20.67 -7.10
N LYS A 309 29.21 -19.69 -7.59
CA LYS A 309 28.68 -18.56 -6.81
C LYS A 309 27.19 -18.69 -6.49
N HIS A 310 26.56 -19.82 -6.80
CA HIS A 310 25.13 -20.01 -6.56
C HIS A 310 24.78 -19.78 -5.07
N GLY A 311 23.80 -18.91 -4.83
CA GLY A 311 23.33 -18.58 -3.49
C GLY A 311 22.50 -19.69 -2.86
N ALA A 312 21.53 -20.22 -3.60
CA ALA A 312 20.54 -21.18 -3.09
C ALA A 312 21.07 -22.61 -3.04
N THR A 313 22.00 -22.86 -2.12
CA THR A 313 22.49 -24.21 -1.84
C THR A 313 21.90 -24.75 -0.53
N THR A 314 21.87 -26.07 -0.40
CA THR A 314 21.44 -26.75 0.83
C THR A 314 22.28 -26.34 2.04
N ALA A 315 23.59 -26.21 1.86
CA ALA A 315 24.52 -25.85 2.94
C ALA A 315 24.29 -24.40 3.40
N GLU A 316 24.16 -23.47 2.46
CA GLU A 316 23.94 -22.06 2.79
C GLU A 316 22.56 -21.84 3.43
N THR A 317 21.53 -22.52 2.93
CA THR A 317 20.18 -22.46 3.52
C THR A 317 20.20 -22.92 4.98
N LYS A 318 20.91 -24.02 5.29
CA LYS A 318 21.06 -24.50 6.67
C LYS A 318 21.84 -23.50 7.54
N ARG A 319 22.89 -22.85 7.02
CA ARG A 319 23.63 -21.80 7.72
C ARG A 319 22.71 -20.62 8.10
N TYR A 320 21.88 -20.16 7.17
CA TYR A 320 20.89 -19.11 7.44
C TYR A 320 19.80 -19.58 8.42
N MET A 321 19.35 -20.83 8.35
CA MET A 321 18.40 -21.40 9.31
C MET A 321 18.98 -21.48 10.72
N ASP A 322 20.28 -21.79 10.87
CA ASP A 322 20.97 -21.77 12.16
C ASP A 322 21.04 -20.36 12.74
N PHE A 323 21.37 -19.35 11.91
CA PHE A 323 21.34 -17.95 12.31
C PHE A 323 19.93 -17.49 12.72
N ALA A 324 18.93 -17.82 11.91
CA ALA A 324 17.54 -17.49 12.18
C ALA A 324 17.06 -18.10 13.50
N ALA A 325 17.37 -19.38 13.74
CA ALA A 325 17.01 -20.08 14.98
C ALA A 325 17.71 -19.47 16.20
N LYS A 326 19.00 -19.11 16.08
CA LYS A 326 19.78 -18.48 17.15
C LYS A 326 19.18 -17.16 17.61
N TYR A 327 18.59 -16.38 16.71
CA TYR A 327 18.10 -15.03 16.97
C TYR A 327 16.57 -14.86 16.90
N GLY A 328 15.83 -15.96 16.76
CA GLY A 328 14.36 -15.94 16.82
C GLY A 328 13.67 -15.40 15.56
N PHE A 329 14.27 -15.56 14.39
CA PHE A 329 13.60 -15.30 13.10
C PHE A 329 12.74 -16.50 12.72
N ALA A 330 11.55 -16.23 12.19
CA ALA A 330 10.55 -17.25 11.86
C ALA A 330 10.90 -18.02 10.57
N GLY A 331 11.64 -17.41 9.65
CA GLY A 331 11.96 -18.03 8.38
C GLY A 331 13.16 -17.49 7.64
N VAL A 332 13.52 -18.22 6.58
CA VAL A 332 14.61 -17.90 5.64
C VAL A 332 14.03 -17.86 4.23
N LEU A 333 14.05 -16.70 3.58
CA LEU A 333 13.79 -16.57 2.14
C LEU A 333 14.99 -17.12 1.35
N VAL A 334 14.71 -17.89 0.30
CA VAL A 334 15.74 -18.34 -0.63
C VAL A 334 15.30 -18.11 -2.07
N GLU A 335 15.97 -17.19 -2.75
CA GLU A 335 15.81 -16.97 -4.18
C GLU A 335 16.87 -17.73 -4.98
N GLY A 336 16.56 -18.12 -6.22
CA GLY A 336 17.47 -18.90 -7.07
C GLY A 336 17.35 -20.42 -6.89
N TRP A 337 16.45 -20.90 -6.03
CA TRP A 337 16.38 -22.34 -5.69
C TRP A 337 15.92 -23.25 -6.83
N ASN A 338 15.11 -22.73 -7.76
CA ASN A 338 14.42 -23.49 -8.80
C ASN A 338 15.08 -23.37 -10.18
N VAL A 339 14.96 -24.40 -11.03
CA VAL A 339 15.48 -24.32 -12.41
C VAL A 339 14.84 -23.17 -13.19
N GLY A 340 15.67 -22.35 -13.85
CA GLY A 340 15.24 -21.24 -14.71
C GLY A 340 16.04 -19.94 -14.55
N TRP A 341 16.95 -19.86 -13.58
CA TRP A 341 17.75 -18.65 -13.31
C TRP A 341 19.06 -18.56 -14.10
N ASP A 342 19.43 -19.58 -14.87
CA ASP A 342 20.70 -19.60 -15.60
C ASP A 342 20.68 -18.59 -16.76
N GLY A 343 21.72 -17.75 -16.84
CA GLY A 343 21.81 -16.68 -17.83
C GLY A 343 21.10 -15.41 -17.39
N GLU A 344 20.49 -14.70 -18.34
CA GLU A 344 19.76 -13.46 -18.09
C GLU A 344 18.34 -13.78 -17.61
N TRP A 345 18.20 -14.01 -16.30
CA TRP A 345 16.94 -14.43 -15.69
C TRP A 345 15.72 -13.54 -16.03
N PRO A 346 15.83 -12.20 -16.26
CA PRO A 346 14.66 -11.40 -16.67
C PRO A 346 14.07 -11.83 -18.02
N ASP A 347 14.82 -12.51 -18.87
CA ASP A 347 14.35 -13.05 -20.15
C ASP A 347 13.85 -14.51 -20.04
N ASN A 348 13.98 -15.13 -18.87
CA ASN A 348 13.74 -16.57 -18.66
C ASN A 348 12.32 -16.92 -18.25
N GLY A 349 11.33 -16.03 -18.44
CA GLY A 349 9.97 -16.23 -17.94
C GLY A 349 9.32 -17.58 -18.30
N ASP A 350 9.57 -18.11 -19.51
CA ASP A 350 9.04 -19.42 -19.95
C ASP A 350 9.85 -20.64 -19.45
N LEU A 351 11.00 -20.40 -18.81
CA LEU A 351 11.94 -21.45 -18.40
C LEU A 351 11.77 -21.87 -16.95
N PHE A 352 11.21 -21.00 -16.09
CA PHE A 352 11.05 -21.29 -14.66
C PHE A 352 10.23 -22.56 -14.39
N LYS A 353 10.75 -23.39 -13.49
CA LYS A 353 10.10 -24.62 -13.01
C LYS A 353 9.80 -24.51 -11.52
N PHE A 354 8.55 -24.19 -11.17
CA PHE A 354 8.16 -23.89 -9.79
C PHE A 354 8.02 -25.13 -8.88
N THR A 355 8.41 -26.31 -9.38
CA THR A 355 8.41 -27.58 -8.64
C THR A 355 9.74 -28.34 -8.75
N GLN A 356 10.73 -27.77 -9.46
CA GLN A 356 12.00 -28.43 -9.72
C GLN A 356 13.17 -27.60 -9.18
N PRO A 357 13.80 -28.03 -8.07
CA PRO A 357 14.99 -27.37 -7.54
C PRO A 357 16.23 -27.62 -8.41
N TYR A 358 17.24 -26.75 -8.30
CA TYR A 358 18.59 -27.06 -8.78
C TYR A 358 19.21 -28.25 -8.00
N PRO A 359 20.20 -28.98 -8.57
CA PRO A 359 20.77 -30.17 -7.94
C PRO A 359 21.44 -29.94 -6.58
N ASP A 360 21.88 -28.72 -6.28
CA ASP A 360 22.52 -28.32 -5.03
C ASP A 360 21.53 -27.82 -3.96
N PHE A 361 20.23 -27.77 -4.28
CA PHE A 361 19.13 -27.43 -3.38
C PHE A 361 18.23 -28.64 -3.07
N ASP A 362 18.52 -29.36 -1.99
CA ASP A 362 17.70 -30.48 -1.51
C ASP A 362 16.54 -29.95 -0.65
N MET A 363 15.40 -29.72 -1.31
CA MET A 363 14.18 -29.24 -0.68
C MET A 363 13.74 -30.12 0.50
N LYS A 364 13.85 -31.45 0.40
CA LYS A 364 13.40 -32.35 1.47
C LYS A 364 14.32 -32.26 2.68
N ALA A 365 15.63 -32.19 2.47
CA ALA A 365 16.59 -32.00 3.55
C ALA A 365 16.41 -30.65 4.23
N ILE A 366 16.10 -29.59 3.48
CA ILE A 366 15.82 -28.25 4.02
C ILE A 366 14.52 -28.24 4.82
N ALA A 367 13.44 -28.82 4.28
CA ALA A 367 12.16 -28.95 4.99
C ALA A 367 12.32 -29.73 6.31
N ALA A 368 13.07 -30.84 6.30
CA ALA A 368 13.38 -31.60 7.50
C ALA A 368 14.23 -30.79 8.50
N TYR A 369 15.19 -30.00 8.00
CA TYR A 369 16.04 -29.16 8.85
C TYR A 369 15.25 -28.01 9.49
N GLY A 370 14.38 -27.35 8.72
CA GLY A 370 13.51 -26.29 9.23
C GLY A 370 12.56 -26.79 10.32
N LYS A 371 12.02 -28.00 10.18
CA LYS A 371 11.25 -28.66 11.26
C LYS A 371 12.08 -28.90 12.52
N LYS A 372 13.37 -29.23 12.37
CA LYS A 372 14.30 -29.46 13.51
C LYS A 372 14.65 -28.16 14.23
N THR A 373 14.87 -27.07 13.50
CA THR A 373 15.29 -25.78 14.06
C THR A 373 14.12 -24.90 14.48
N GLY A 374 12.90 -25.19 14.00
CA GLY A 374 11.74 -24.33 14.16
C GLY A 374 11.70 -23.14 13.20
N VAL A 375 12.57 -23.12 12.18
CA VAL A 375 12.68 -22.04 11.18
C VAL A 375 12.12 -22.52 9.84
N GLN A 376 11.18 -21.77 9.27
CA GLN A 376 10.55 -22.15 8.01
C GLN A 376 11.37 -21.68 6.81
N LEU A 377 11.32 -22.45 5.71
CA LEU A 377 11.67 -21.91 4.41
C LEU A 377 10.54 -20.97 3.97
N ILE A 378 10.91 -19.76 3.54
CA ILE A 378 10.01 -18.86 2.82
C ILE A 378 10.26 -19.10 1.33
N GLY A 379 9.22 -19.49 0.62
CA GLY A 379 9.29 -19.82 -0.80
C GLY A 379 9.48 -18.58 -1.68
N HIS A 380 9.96 -18.81 -2.90
CA HIS A 380 10.08 -17.78 -3.92
C HIS A 380 9.54 -18.26 -5.28
N HIS A 381 8.72 -17.44 -5.92
CA HIS A 381 8.20 -17.62 -7.29
C HIS A 381 8.40 -16.34 -8.13
N GLU A 382 9.57 -16.17 -8.73
CA GLU A 382 9.78 -15.16 -9.78
C GLU A 382 9.19 -15.65 -11.11
N THR A 383 8.51 -14.76 -11.84
CA THR A 383 7.83 -15.11 -13.09
C THR A 383 8.46 -14.47 -14.33
N SER A 384 9.32 -13.46 -14.14
CA SER A 384 9.84 -12.57 -15.19
C SER A 384 8.76 -12.13 -16.17
N GLY A 385 7.60 -11.75 -15.61
CA GLY A 385 6.41 -11.31 -16.33
C GLY A 385 5.64 -12.39 -17.10
N ALA A 386 6.09 -13.65 -17.16
CA ALA A 386 5.43 -14.74 -17.90
C ALA A 386 4.28 -15.38 -17.11
N VAL A 387 3.21 -14.63 -16.91
CA VAL A 387 2.12 -15.00 -15.99
C VAL A 387 1.30 -16.21 -16.44
N SER A 388 1.14 -16.46 -17.74
CA SER A 388 0.48 -17.70 -18.19
C SER A 388 1.31 -18.96 -17.91
N HIS A 389 2.64 -18.84 -17.96
CA HIS A 389 3.55 -19.93 -17.62
C HIS A 389 3.45 -20.26 -16.13
N TYR A 390 3.47 -19.23 -15.27
CA TYR A 390 3.24 -19.40 -13.83
C TYR A 390 1.85 -19.96 -13.53
N ALA A 391 0.80 -19.39 -14.13
CA ALA A 391 -0.58 -19.83 -13.98
C ALA A 391 -0.77 -21.32 -14.30
N SER A 392 -0.04 -21.86 -15.28
CA SER A 392 -0.10 -23.28 -15.66
C SER A 392 0.53 -24.23 -14.64
N GLN A 393 1.44 -23.73 -13.79
CA GLN A 393 2.18 -24.48 -12.78
C GLN A 393 1.71 -24.17 -11.34
N MET A 394 0.91 -23.13 -11.14
CA MET A 394 0.58 -22.52 -9.85
C MET A 394 0.05 -23.51 -8.82
N ASP A 395 -0.92 -24.36 -9.18
CA ASP A 395 -1.47 -25.34 -8.25
C ASP A 395 -0.43 -26.36 -7.81
N ALA A 396 0.34 -26.92 -8.76
CA ALA A 396 1.40 -27.87 -8.48
C ALA A 396 2.53 -27.24 -7.65
N ALA A 397 2.85 -25.97 -7.90
CA ALA A 397 3.86 -25.21 -7.16
C ALA A 397 3.44 -25.00 -5.69
N TYR A 398 2.19 -24.60 -5.46
CA TYR A 398 1.69 -24.46 -4.09
C TYR A 398 1.49 -25.81 -3.38
N ASP A 399 1.10 -26.86 -4.10
CA ASP A 399 1.07 -28.22 -3.54
C ASP A 399 2.48 -28.68 -3.14
N TYR A 400 3.48 -28.43 -3.98
CA TYR A 400 4.89 -28.70 -3.68
C TYR A 400 5.35 -27.96 -2.42
N TYR A 401 4.99 -26.69 -2.26
CA TYR A 401 5.32 -25.94 -1.04
C TYR A 401 4.59 -26.45 0.21
N ARG A 402 3.30 -26.75 0.11
CA ARG A 402 2.55 -27.36 1.22
C ARG A 402 3.22 -28.66 1.67
N ASP A 403 3.57 -29.53 0.72
CA ASP A 403 4.16 -30.84 1.00
C ASP A 403 5.55 -30.74 1.64
N ASN A 404 6.23 -29.61 1.46
CA ASN A 404 7.52 -29.29 2.07
C ASN A 404 7.41 -28.32 3.27
N GLY A 405 6.20 -28.02 3.75
CA GLY A 405 5.96 -27.23 4.97
C GLY A 405 6.22 -25.73 4.84
N VAL A 406 6.21 -25.19 3.62
CA VAL A 406 6.32 -23.74 3.36
C VAL A 406 4.95 -23.09 3.56
N THR A 407 4.91 -22.00 4.33
CA THR A 407 3.67 -21.27 4.67
C THR A 407 3.66 -19.80 4.21
N GLN A 408 4.77 -19.31 3.67
CA GLN A 408 4.90 -17.96 3.13
C GLN A 408 5.67 -18.02 1.81
N VAL A 409 5.24 -17.27 0.80
CA VAL A 409 5.88 -17.22 -0.51
C VAL A 409 5.99 -15.77 -0.96
N LYS A 410 7.21 -15.35 -1.31
CA LYS A 410 7.47 -14.15 -2.11
C LYS A 410 7.22 -14.49 -3.59
N THR A 411 6.39 -13.72 -4.27
CA THR A 411 6.18 -13.80 -5.73
C THR A 411 6.74 -12.57 -6.41
N GLY A 412 7.35 -12.69 -7.59
CA GLY A 412 7.89 -11.58 -8.38
C GLY A 412 7.37 -11.57 -9.82
N TYR A 413 7.24 -10.38 -10.40
CA TYR A 413 6.66 -10.14 -11.72
C TYR A 413 7.53 -9.18 -12.53
N VAL A 414 8.85 -9.38 -12.47
CA VAL A 414 9.84 -8.49 -13.08
C VAL A 414 9.64 -8.46 -14.60
N ALA A 415 9.14 -7.33 -15.06
CA ALA A 415 9.01 -6.98 -16.46
C ALA A 415 8.84 -5.47 -16.53
N ASP A 416 9.26 -4.87 -17.64
CA ASP A 416 8.90 -3.48 -17.90
C ASP A 416 7.37 -3.34 -17.94
N ASN A 417 6.90 -2.14 -17.61
CA ASN A 417 5.49 -1.83 -17.65
C ASN A 417 4.91 -2.07 -19.06
N ALA A 418 3.69 -2.59 -19.13
CA ALA A 418 3.07 -3.09 -20.36
C ALA A 418 3.82 -4.24 -21.06
N LYS A 419 4.67 -5.00 -20.33
CA LYS A 419 5.36 -6.21 -20.84
C LYS A 419 5.03 -7.49 -20.07
N ILE A 420 4.00 -7.50 -19.23
CA ILE A 420 3.49 -8.76 -18.67
C ILE A 420 3.02 -9.66 -19.82
N LYS A 421 3.64 -10.82 -19.94
CA LYS A 421 3.40 -11.78 -21.02
C LYS A 421 2.35 -12.79 -20.60
N ARG A 422 1.23 -12.83 -21.34
CA ARG A 422 0.22 -13.89 -21.24
C ARG A 422 -0.04 -14.54 -22.59
N ILE A 423 -0.58 -15.76 -22.56
CA ILE A 423 -1.10 -16.49 -23.71
C ILE A 423 -2.62 -16.38 -23.69
N ASP A 424 -3.22 -15.84 -24.75
CA ASP A 424 -4.68 -15.75 -24.88
C ASP A 424 -5.33 -17.11 -25.20
N GLU A 425 -6.66 -17.14 -25.18
CA GLU A 425 -7.46 -18.34 -25.45
C GLU A 425 -7.20 -18.97 -26.83
N GLN A 426 -6.61 -18.21 -27.77
CA GLN A 426 -6.25 -18.67 -29.11
C GLN A 426 -4.76 -19.04 -29.22
N GLY A 427 -4.03 -19.10 -28.11
CA GLY A 427 -2.62 -19.45 -28.07
C GLY A 427 -1.68 -18.32 -28.48
N ARG A 428 -2.15 -17.06 -28.53
CA ARG A 428 -1.34 -15.91 -28.97
C ARG A 428 -0.75 -15.16 -27.78
N VAL A 429 0.49 -14.71 -27.93
CA VAL A 429 1.15 -13.84 -26.93
C VAL A 429 0.48 -12.47 -26.90
N ARG A 430 0.11 -12.02 -25.70
CA ARG A 430 -0.37 -10.67 -25.39
C ARG A 430 0.48 -10.05 -24.30
N TYR A 431 0.66 -8.74 -24.39
CA TYR A 431 1.35 -7.95 -23.38
C TYR A 431 0.34 -7.09 -22.64
N GLU A 432 0.33 -7.22 -21.32
CA GLU A 432 -0.55 -6.49 -20.41
C GLU A 432 0.25 -5.59 -19.47
N TRP A 433 -0.44 -4.68 -18.82
CA TRP A 433 0.10 -3.85 -17.73
C TRP A 433 0.05 -4.61 -16.41
N HIS A 434 1.00 -4.32 -15.51
CA HIS A 434 0.98 -4.86 -14.14
C HIS A 434 -0.28 -4.48 -13.37
N ASP A 435 -0.91 -3.36 -13.70
CA ASP A 435 -2.02 -2.78 -12.96
C ASP A 435 -3.35 -2.74 -13.75
N GLY A 436 -3.42 -3.45 -14.89
CA GLY A 436 -4.65 -3.63 -15.66
C GLY A 436 -5.61 -4.63 -15.00
N GLN A 437 -6.87 -4.67 -15.46
CA GLN A 437 -7.89 -5.58 -14.91
C GLN A 437 -7.43 -7.05 -14.96
N TYR A 438 -6.74 -7.47 -16.04
CA TYR A 438 -6.21 -8.83 -16.16
C TYR A 438 -5.29 -9.18 -14.99
N MET A 439 -4.29 -8.33 -14.72
CA MET A 439 -3.31 -8.59 -13.67
C MET A 439 -3.89 -8.42 -12.27
N ALA A 440 -4.81 -7.47 -12.05
CA ALA A 440 -5.56 -7.39 -10.81
C ALA A 440 -6.27 -8.74 -10.48
N GLY A 441 -6.85 -9.39 -11.50
CA GLY A 441 -7.41 -10.73 -11.39
C GLY A 441 -6.37 -11.82 -11.15
N GLU A 442 -5.23 -11.79 -11.85
CA GLU A 442 -4.18 -12.81 -11.73
C GLU A 442 -3.49 -12.79 -10.35
N TYR A 443 -3.21 -11.61 -9.78
CA TYR A 443 -2.70 -11.51 -8.42
C TYR A 443 -3.70 -12.09 -7.42
N LEU A 444 -4.97 -11.71 -7.52
CA LEU A 444 -6.00 -12.20 -6.61
C LEU A 444 -6.17 -13.72 -6.73
N ARG A 445 -6.13 -14.26 -7.96
CA ARG A 445 -6.14 -15.70 -8.21
C ARG A 445 -4.99 -16.39 -7.49
N SER A 446 -3.77 -15.86 -7.59
CA SER A 446 -2.59 -16.39 -6.89
C SER A 446 -2.78 -16.42 -5.37
N VAL A 447 -3.30 -15.33 -4.79
CA VAL A 447 -3.61 -15.21 -3.36
C VAL A 447 -4.67 -16.23 -2.91
N GLU A 448 -5.74 -16.40 -3.68
CA GLU A 448 -6.82 -17.35 -3.38
C GLU A 448 -6.35 -18.81 -3.50
N GLN A 449 -5.54 -19.14 -4.51
CA GLN A 449 -4.97 -20.49 -4.66
C GLN A 449 -3.97 -20.84 -3.56
N ALA A 450 -3.20 -19.85 -3.09
CA ALA A 450 -2.32 -20.00 -1.93
C ALA A 450 -3.12 -20.22 -0.64
N ALA A 451 -4.23 -19.48 -0.45
CA ALA A 451 -5.07 -19.60 0.73
C ALA A 451 -5.65 -21.01 0.92
N LYS A 452 -6.01 -21.70 -0.17
CA LYS A 452 -6.48 -23.11 -0.13
C LYS A 452 -5.47 -24.09 0.48
N ARG A 453 -4.20 -23.69 0.57
CA ARG A 453 -3.08 -24.49 1.08
C ARG A 453 -2.45 -23.86 2.33
N HIS A 454 -3.11 -22.87 2.92
CA HIS A 454 -2.62 -22.10 4.07
C HIS A 454 -1.25 -21.45 3.83
N ILE A 455 -1.08 -20.88 2.63
CA ILE A 455 0.11 -20.12 2.25
C ILE A 455 -0.23 -18.63 2.19
N SER A 456 0.60 -17.81 2.84
CA SER A 456 0.56 -16.36 2.74
C SER A 456 1.47 -15.85 1.62
N ILE A 457 1.05 -14.76 0.98
CA ILE A 457 1.72 -14.18 -0.18
C ILE A 457 2.28 -12.80 0.15
N ASP A 458 3.55 -12.63 -0.18
CA ASP A 458 4.25 -11.36 -0.35
C ASP A 458 4.47 -11.12 -1.85
N THR A 459 4.03 -9.99 -2.38
CA THR A 459 4.05 -9.72 -3.83
C THR A 459 5.02 -8.59 -4.19
N HIS A 460 6.10 -8.90 -4.91
CA HIS A 460 6.97 -7.94 -5.58
C HIS A 460 6.46 -7.67 -7.02
N GLU A 461 6.84 -6.52 -7.60
CA GLU A 461 6.20 -5.88 -8.77
C GLU A 461 4.66 -5.95 -8.79
N PRO A 462 3.98 -5.63 -7.68
CA PRO A 462 2.57 -5.95 -7.51
C PRO A 462 1.65 -4.93 -8.20
N ILE A 463 0.35 -5.24 -8.23
CA ILE A 463 -0.66 -4.19 -8.16
C ILE A 463 -0.51 -3.42 -6.83
N LYS A 464 -0.69 -2.09 -6.83
CA LYS A 464 -0.69 -1.30 -5.59
C LYS A 464 -1.69 -1.86 -4.56
N ASP A 465 -1.40 -1.69 -3.27
CA ASP A 465 -2.34 -2.10 -2.23
C ASP A 465 -3.61 -1.25 -2.31
N THR A 466 -4.75 -1.84 -1.98
CA THR A 466 -6.06 -1.17 -1.92
C THR A 466 -6.89 -1.69 -0.73
N GLY A 467 -6.22 -2.30 0.26
CA GLY A 467 -6.82 -2.81 1.51
C GLY A 467 -7.32 -4.25 1.46
N LEU A 468 -7.08 -4.98 0.36
CA LEU A 468 -7.59 -6.35 0.19
C LEU A 468 -7.10 -7.36 1.22
N ARG A 469 -6.07 -7.02 2.01
CA ARG A 469 -5.67 -7.78 3.21
C ARG A 469 -6.78 -7.92 4.25
N ARG A 470 -7.80 -7.05 4.25
CA ARG A 470 -9.00 -7.24 5.08
C ARG A 470 -9.82 -8.45 4.60
N THR A 471 -10.04 -8.53 3.29
CA THR A 471 -10.84 -9.57 2.64
C THR A 471 -10.07 -10.89 2.56
N TYR A 472 -8.76 -10.83 2.29
CA TYR A 472 -7.84 -11.95 2.12
C TYR A 472 -6.63 -11.77 3.04
N PRO A 473 -6.74 -12.10 4.34
CA PRO A 473 -5.67 -11.89 5.31
C PRO A 473 -4.37 -12.66 5.04
N ASN A 474 -4.33 -13.56 4.05
CA ASN A 474 -3.08 -14.20 3.64
C ASN A 474 -2.26 -13.35 2.65
N TRP A 475 -2.80 -12.26 2.11
CA TRP A 475 -2.03 -11.28 1.34
C TRP A 475 -1.35 -10.32 2.31
N ILE A 476 -0.22 -10.75 2.84
CA ILE A 476 0.38 -10.18 4.05
C ILE A 476 1.12 -8.87 3.78
N THR A 477 1.81 -8.77 2.66
CA THR A 477 2.53 -7.57 2.28
C THR A 477 2.82 -7.57 0.77
N ARG A 478 3.44 -6.49 0.29
CA ARG A 478 3.88 -6.33 -1.09
C ARG A 478 4.98 -5.28 -1.17
N GLU A 479 5.74 -5.27 -2.24
CA GLU A 479 6.73 -4.22 -2.51
C GLU A 479 6.07 -2.97 -3.10
N GLY A 480 6.02 -2.81 -4.43
CA GLY A 480 5.23 -1.78 -5.11
C GLY A 480 5.71 -0.35 -4.87
N ALA A 481 7.01 -0.18 -4.63
CA ALA A 481 7.78 1.06 -4.59
C ALA A 481 9.26 0.68 -4.47
N ARG A 482 10.20 1.60 -4.76
CA ARG A 482 11.64 1.32 -4.58
C ARG A 482 11.96 0.87 -3.15
N GLY A 483 12.32 -0.40 -2.97
CA GLY A 483 12.78 -0.99 -1.72
C GLY A 483 14.27 -0.78 -1.46
N GLN A 484 14.82 -1.56 -0.52
CA GLN A 484 16.25 -1.55 -0.18
C GLN A 484 17.15 -2.04 -1.34
N GLU A 485 16.65 -2.89 -2.24
CA GLU A 485 17.43 -3.39 -3.40
C GLU A 485 18.03 -2.27 -4.26
N TYR A 486 17.29 -1.18 -4.46
CA TYR A 486 17.77 -0.01 -5.18
C TYR A 486 18.97 0.69 -4.50
N ASN A 487 19.27 0.39 -3.24
CA ASN A 487 20.48 0.88 -2.58
C ASN A 487 21.74 0.04 -2.88
N ALA A 488 21.59 -1.16 -3.45
CA ALA A 488 22.71 -1.96 -3.93
C ALA A 488 23.16 -1.55 -5.34
N TRP A 489 22.21 -1.29 -6.24
CA TRP A 489 22.50 -1.13 -7.69
C TRP A 489 21.75 0.01 -8.37
N GLY A 490 20.79 0.66 -7.72
CA GLY A 490 20.06 1.78 -8.31
C GLY A 490 20.99 2.96 -8.61
N PHE A 491 20.82 3.59 -9.77
CA PHE A 491 21.63 4.75 -10.17
C PHE A 491 20.74 5.97 -10.48
N PRO A 492 20.59 6.93 -9.53
CA PRO A 492 21.13 6.92 -8.17
C PRO A 492 20.39 5.94 -7.24
N PRO A 493 20.99 5.56 -6.08
CA PRO A 493 20.29 4.82 -5.03
C PRO A 493 19.24 5.71 -4.36
N ASN A 494 18.50 5.17 -3.38
CA ASN A 494 17.46 5.95 -2.71
C ASN A 494 18.10 7.13 -1.93
N PRO A 495 17.59 8.36 -2.07
CA PRO A 495 18.06 9.50 -1.29
C PRO A 495 17.61 9.40 0.18
N PRO A 496 18.25 10.11 1.11
CA PRO A 496 17.87 10.11 2.52
C PRO A 496 16.39 10.43 2.78
N GLU A 497 15.77 11.33 2.00
CA GLU A 497 14.35 11.68 2.15
C GLU A 497 13.37 10.56 1.75
N HIS A 498 13.80 9.53 1.02
CA HIS A 498 12.92 8.48 0.48
C HIS A 498 12.04 7.84 1.57
N THR A 499 12.66 7.43 2.68
CA THR A 499 11.97 6.83 3.82
C THR A 499 11.19 7.82 4.69
N ALA A 500 11.36 9.13 4.47
CA ALA A 500 10.52 10.20 5.04
C ALA A 500 9.33 10.55 4.12
N ILE A 501 9.34 10.14 2.84
CA ILE A 501 8.21 10.31 1.91
C ILE A 501 7.29 9.09 1.97
N LEU A 502 7.85 7.88 1.89
CA LEU A 502 7.10 6.61 1.81
C LEU A 502 5.94 6.48 2.81
N PRO A 503 6.08 6.84 4.10
CA PRO A 503 4.97 6.77 5.07
C PRO A 503 3.72 7.52 4.59
N PHE A 504 3.90 8.68 3.98
CA PHE A 504 2.81 9.57 3.58
C PHE A 504 2.38 9.39 2.12
N THR A 505 2.90 8.38 1.43
CA THR A 505 2.53 8.04 0.06
C THR A 505 2.27 6.54 -0.03
N ARG A 506 3.28 5.73 -0.39
CA ARG A 506 3.17 4.27 -0.54
C ARG A 506 2.55 3.58 0.68
N MET A 507 2.87 4.00 1.91
CA MET A 507 2.35 3.33 3.11
C MET A 507 0.90 3.69 3.43
N LEU A 508 0.32 4.70 2.78
CA LEU A 508 -1.11 5.00 2.92
C LEU A 508 -1.99 3.93 2.25
N SER A 509 -1.44 3.15 1.31
CA SER A 509 -2.16 2.05 0.67
C SER A 509 -2.16 0.76 1.51
N GLY A 510 -1.07 0.47 2.22
CA GLY A 510 -0.92 -0.76 2.98
C GLY A 510 0.53 -1.12 3.33
N PRO A 511 0.76 -2.29 3.94
CA PRO A 511 2.09 -2.74 4.35
C PRO A 511 3.09 -2.83 3.18
N PHE A 512 4.37 -2.72 3.51
CA PHE A 512 5.46 -2.68 2.53
C PHE A 512 6.63 -3.57 2.97
N ASP A 513 6.94 -4.58 2.16
CA ASP A 513 8.20 -5.30 2.30
C ASP A 513 9.38 -4.46 1.79
N TYR A 514 9.82 -3.50 2.61
CA TYR A 514 10.93 -2.60 2.27
C TYR A 514 12.31 -3.29 2.33
N THR A 515 12.40 -4.45 3.01
CA THR A 515 13.65 -5.13 3.38
C THR A 515 14.67 -4.26 4.16
N PRO A 516 14.31 -3.72 5.35
CA PRO A 516 15.17 -2.81 6.13
C PRO A 516 16.36 -3.52 6.81
N GLY A 517 17.22 -2.73 7.44
CA GLY A 517 18.17 -3.24 8.44
C GLY A 517 19.53 -3.59 7.88
N ILE A 518 20.03 -2.86 6.87
CA ILE A 518 21.40 -3.06 6.39
C ILE A 518 22.39 -2.49 7.41
N PHE A 519 23.34 -3.31 7.86
CA PHE A 519 24.36 -2.94 8.86
C PHE A 519 25.69 -2.59 8.20
N ASN A 520 26.03 -3.23 7.09
CA ASN A 520 27.10 -2.79 6.21
C ASN A 520 26.54 -1.80 5.18
N LEU A 521 26.51 -0.52 5.55
CA LEU A 521 25.90 0.56 4.75
C LEU A 521 26.73 0.93 3.52
N LYS A 522 28.00 0.50 3.46
CA LYS A 522 28.94 0.77 2.37
C LYS A 522 29.51 -0.54 1.80
N PRO A 523 28.66 -1.46 1.30
CA PRO A 523 29.09 -2.81 0.93
C PRO A 523 30.05 -2.82 -0.26
N ASN A 524 30.01 -1.78 -1.09
CA ASN A 524 30.88 -1.57 -2.26
C ASN A 524 32.09 -0.67 -1.96
N GLY A 525 32.37 -0.38 -0.69
CA GLY A 525 33.48 0.48 -0.25
C GLY A 525 33.10 1.95 -0.02
N GLU A 526 34.02 2.70 0.58
CA GLU A 526 33.80 4.05 1.12
C GLU A 526 33.40 5.10 0.06
N THR A 527 33.92 4.94 -1.16
CA THR A 527 33.74 5.90 -2.26
C THR A 527 32.62 5.52 -3.23
N SER A 528 31.93 4.39 -3.02
CA SER A 528 30.87 3.97 -3.92
C SER A 528 29.63 4.86 -3.77
N GLU A 529 29.08 5.32 -4.91
CA GLU A 529 27.80 6.03 -4.91
C GLU A 529 26.62 5.11 -4.59
N ASN A 530 26.71 3.84 -5.02
CA ASN A 530 25.72 2.79 -4.78
C ASN A 530 25.95 2.19 -3.39
N ARG A 531 25.28 2.79 -2.42
CA ARG A 531 25.33 2.47 -0.99
C ARG A 531 24.01 2.86 -0.34
N VAL A 532 23.79 2.37 0.88
CA VAL A 532 22.63 2.74 1.68
C VAL A 532 22.83 4.15 2.24
N ARG A 533 22.02 5.11 1.79
CA ARG A 533 22.10 6.53 2.21
C ARG A 533 21.34 6.78 3.52
N SER A 534 21.80 6.15 4.58
CA SER A 534 21.16 6.07 5.90
C SER A 534 22.22 6.08 7.01
N THR A 535 21.82 6.25 8.27
CA THR A 535 22.65 5.88 9.44
C THR A 535 22.20 4.54 9.99
N LEU A 536 23.06 3.89 10.78
CA LEU A 536 22.72 2.63 11.44
C LEU A 536 21.47 2.76 12.33
N ALA A 537 21.32 3.86 13.07
CA ALA A 537 20.15 4.10 13.89
C ALA A 537 18.87 4.33 13.07
N LYS A 538 18.99 4.94 11.88
CA LYS A 538 17.87 5.05 10.95
C LYS A 538 17.42 3.69 10.43
N GLU A 539 18.33 2.79 10.07
CA GLU A 539 17.96 1.42 9.65
C GLU A 539 17.18 0.66 10.73
N LEU A 540 17.51 0.86 12.01
CA LEU A 540 16.72 0.30 13.11
C LEU A 540 15.32 0.91 13.19
N SER A 541 15.20 2.23 12.98
CA SER A 541 13.91 2.94 13.06
C SER A 541 12.89 2.45 12.02
N LEU A 542 13.36 1.92 10.88
CA LEU A 542 12.50 1.47 9.77
C LEU A 542 11.57 0.33 10.16
N TYR A 543 11.95 -0.52 11.11
CA TYR A 543 11.11 -1.62 11.64
C TYR A 543 9.86 -1.12 12.38
N VAL A 544 9.83 0.15 12.78
CA VAL A 544 8.66 0.78 13.41
C VAL A 544 8.02 1.78 12.45
N VAL A 545 8.80 2.51 11.66
CA VAL A 545 8.25 3.53 10.75
C VAL A 545 7.48 2.88 9.60
N LEU A 546 8.09 1.93 8.88
CA LEU A 546 7.50 1.27 7.72
C LEU A 546 6.81 0.00 8.19
N TYR A 547 5.48 0.01 8.29
CA TYR A 547 4.75 -1.16 8.77
C TYR A 547 4.74 -2.31 7.77
N SER A 548 5.08 -3.52 8.23
CA SER A 548 4.76 -4.78 7.55
C SER A 548 4.54 -5.90 8.59
N PRO A 549 3.60 -6.85 8.39
CA PRO A 549 3.46 -8.00 9.27
C PRO A 549 4.63 -8.98 9.16
N ILE A 550 5.37 -8.94 8.04
CA ILE A 550 6.67 -9.60 7.92
C ILE A 550 7.78 -8.58 7.70
N HIS A 551 8.84 -8.68 8.48
CA HIS A 551 10.00 -7.79 8.35
C HIS A 551 11.26 -8.60 8.06
N MET A 552 11.94 -8.27 6.97
CA MET A 552 13.27 -8.80 6.72
C MET A 552 14.32 -8.11 7.60
N ALA A 553 15.26 -8.88 8.12
CA ALA A 553 16.62 -8.42 8.42
C ALA A 553 17.48 -8.74 7.20
N ALA A 554 17.60 -7.74 6.32
CA ALA A 554 18.04 -7.95 4.94
C ALA A 554 19.54 -8.21 4.75
N ASP A 555 20.39 -7.82 5.70
CA ASP A 555 21.84 -7.92 5.55
C ASP A 555 22.35 -9.35 5.71
N LEU A 556 23.63 -9.54 5.40
CA LEU A 556 24.32 -10.81 5.61
C LEU A 556 24.48 -11.10 7.12
N PRO A 557 24.31 -12.36 7.57
CA PRO A 557 24.43 -12.76 8.97
C PRO A 557 25.69 -12.25 9.68
N GLU A 558 26.83 -12.28 9.00
CA GLU A 558 28.13 -11.80 9.51
C GLU A 558 28.15 -10.30 9.85
N ASN A 559 27.39 -9.46 9.13
CA ASN A 559 27.30 -8.03 9.40
C ASN A 559 26.51 -7.76 10.69
N TYR A 560 25.50 -8.57 10.98
CA TYR A 560 24.78 -8.52 12.26
C TYR A 560 25.62 -9.04 13.43
N GLU A 561 26.35 -10.14 13.24
CA GLU A 561 27.28 -10.67 14.25
C GLU A 561 28.37 -9.66 14.64
N ALA A 562 28.80 -8.82 13.69
CA ALA A 562 29.78 -7.76 13.95
C ALA A 562 29.24 -6.61 14.83
N ARG A 563 27.92 -6.42 14.91
CA ARG A 563 27.26 -5.32 15.64
C ARG A 563 26.06 -5.81 16.46
N ARG A 564 26.29 -6.82 17.30
CA ARG A 564 25.24 -7.43 18.16
C ARG A 564 24.56 -6.46 19.11
N ASP A 565 25.25 -5.40 19.50
CA ASP A 565 24.73 -4.30 20.31
C ASP A 565 23.53 -3.63 19.62
N ALA A 566 23.68 -3.20 18.36
CA ALA A 566 22.60 -2.61 17.57
C ALA A 566 21.58 -3.67 17.12
N PHE A 567 22.04 -4.88 16.79
CA PHE A 567 21.18 -5.96 16.30
C PHE A 567 20.11 -6.39 17.32
N GLN A 568 20.36 -6.19 18.62
CA GLN A 568 19.39 -6.50 19.67
C GLN A 568 18.03 -5.82 19.45
N PHE A 569 18.00 -4.61 18.88
CA PHE A 569 16.72 -3.95 18.57
C PHE A 569 15.92 -4.75 17.53
N ILE A 570 16.57 -5.26 16.48
CA ILE A 570 15.94 -6.08 15.45
C ILE A 570 15.44 -7.40 16.05
N VAL A 571 16.20 -8.00 16.98
CA VAL A 571 15.76 -9.20 17.71
C VAL A 571 14.51 -8.91 18.56
N ASP A 572 14.43 -7.73 19.18
CA ASP A 572 13.35 -7.38 20.12
C ASP A 572 12.07 -6.87 19.46
N VAL A 573 12.16 -6.16 18.32
CA VAL A 573 11.01 -5.46 17.71
C VAL A 573 9.96 -6.43 17.14
N PRO A 574 8.67 -6.32 17.48
CA PRO A 574 7.62 -7.15 16.90
C PRO A 574 7.21 -6.64 15.51
N THR A 575 6.34 -7.38 14.82
CA THR A 575 5.78 -6.99 13.51
C THR A 575 4.26 -6.89 13.51
N ASP A 576 3.62 -7.17 14.64
CA ASP A 576 2.16 -7.09 14.81
C ASP A 576 1.82 -6.21 16.03
N TRP A 577 0.84 -5.33 15.85
CA TRP A 577 0.66 -4.17 16.73
C TRP A 577 -0.75 -4.05 17.28
N GLU A 578 -0.87 -3.93 18.61
CA GLU A 578 -2.12 -3.66 19.30
C GLU A 578 -2.71 -2.32 18.87
N GLN A 579 -1.86 -1.30 18.76
CA GLN A 579 -2.18 -0.04 18.10
C GLN A 579 -0.92 0.63 17.54
N SER A 580 -1.13 1.58 16.64
CA SER A 580 -0.09 2.44 16.07
C SER A 580 -0.54 3.89 16.06
N ARG A 581 0.41 4.80 16.28
CA ARG A 581 0.22 6.25 16.22
C ARG A 581 1.39 6.92 15.52
N ALA A 582 1.10 7.69 14.49
CA ALA A 582 2.01 8.74 14.05
C ALA A 582 1.93 9.90 15.04
N ILE A 583 3.04 10.17 15.74
CA ILE A 583 3.09 11.17 16.82
C ILE A 583 3.74 12.48 16.38
N ALA A 584 4.53 12.45 15.30
CA ALA A 584 5.08 13.65 14.65
C ALA A 584 5.49 13.33 13.20
N GLY A 585 5.56 14.34 12.34
CA GLY A 585 6.04 14.16 10.97
C GLY A 585 5.67 15.29 10.03
N GLU A 586 6.37 15.35 8.91
CA GLU A 586 6.14 16.24 7.77
C GLU A 586 6.66 15.54 6.51
N VAL A 587 5.87 15.56 5.43
CA VAL A 587 6.12 14.73 4.23
C VAL A 587 7.51 15.02 3.64
N GLY A 588 8.34 13.97 3.55
CA GLY A 588 9.71 14.04 3.03
C GLY A 588 10.72 14.74 3.94
N GLN A 589 10.32 15.13 5.14
CA GLN A 589 11.21 15.82 6.09
C GLN A 589 11.58 14.92 7.27
N TYR A 590 10.58 14.37 7.96
CA TYR A 590 10.77 13.47 9.10
C TYR A 590 9.47 12.77 9.47
N VAL A 591 9.55 11.70 10.26
CA VAL A 591 8.40 10.99 10.82
C VAL A 591 8.78 10.34 12.14
N ALA A 592 7.83 10.25 13.08
CA ALA A 592 7.93 9.48 14.30
C ALA A 592 6.66 8.64 14.50
N MET A 593 6.84 7.32 14.57
CA MET A 593 5.78 6.34 14.81
C MET A 593 5.98 5.71 16.18
N ALA A 594 4.90 5.60 16.97
CA ALA A 594 4.86 4.83 18.21
C ALA A 594 3.84 3.69 18.05
N ARG A 595 4.23 2.46 18.41
CA ARG A 595 3.38 1.27 18.26
C ARG A 595 3.46 0.38 19.48
N GLN A 596 2.32 -0.14 19.91
CA GLN A 596 2.23 -1.07 21.03
C GLN A 596 2.24 -2.49 20.50
N GLN A 597 3.07 -3.36 21.06
CA GLN A 597 3.13 -4.77 20.68
C GLN A 597 1.75 -5.44 20.84
N ARG A 598 1.31 -6.21 19.83
CA ARG A 598 0.09 -7.04 19.91
C ARG A 598 0.11 -7.91 21.17
N GLY A 599 -0.95 -7.83 21.97
CA GLY A 599 -1.10 -8.65 23.18
C GLY A 599 -0.08 -8.37 24.30
N GLY A 600 0.74 -7.32 24.18
CA GLY A 600 1.79 -6.96 25.13
C GLY A 600 1.64 -5.54 25.69
N ALA A 601 2.47 -5.23 26.69
CA ALA A 601 2.55 -3.89 27.28
C ALA A 601 3.68 -3.05 26.68
N ASP A 602 4.64 -3.67 26.00
CA ASP A 602 5.80 -2.98 25.42
C ASP A 602 5.37 -2.07 24.26
N TRP A 603 6.01 -0.91 24.21
CA TRP A 603 5.88 0.03 23.11
C TRP A 603 7.19 0.15 22.36
N PHE A 604 7.10 0.47 21.07
CA PHE A 604 8.24 0.72 20.21
C PHE A 604 8.05 2.07 19.51
N LEU A 605 9.13 2.81 19.36
CA LEU A 605 9.16 4.08 18.64
C LEU A 605 10.27 4.05 17.61
N GLY A 606 9.95 4.47 16.39
CA GLY A 606 10.93 4.76 15.35
C GLY A 606 10.77 6.21 14.91
N ALA A 607 11.86 6.93 14.84
CA ALA A 607 11.92 8.28 14.29
C ALA A 607 13.04 8.38 13.27
N LEU A 608 12.80 9.07 12.16
CA LEU A 608 13.81 9.30 11.12
C LEU A 608 13.70 10.69 10.52
N SER A 609 14.82 11.17 9.98
CA SER A 609 14.93 12.42 9.25
C SER A 609 15.35 12.18 7.80
N ASN A 610 15.10 13.19 6.95
CA ASN A 610 15.73 13.32 5.65
C ASN A 610 17.21 13.75 5.78
N GLU A 611 17.81 14.28 4.72
CA GLU A 611 19.19 14.78 4.68
C GLU A 611 19.49 15.96 5.63
N THR A 612 18.49 16.54 6.29
CA THR A 612 18.68 17.63 7.27
C THR A 612 18.66 17.08 8.69
N ALA A 613 19.63 17.48 9.52
CA ALA A 613 19.64 17.15 10.96
C ALA A 613 18.47 17.82 11.70
N ARG A 614 17.86 17.12 12.66
CA ARG A 614 16.69 17.64 13.39
C ARG A 614 16.67 17.16 14.83
N THR A 615 16.14 17.99 15.73
CA THR A 615 15.80 17.57 17.09
C THR A 615 14.29 17.47 17.24
N LEU A 616 13.79 16.30 17.60
CA LEU A 616 12.38 16.07 17.89
C LEU A 616 12.16 16.04 19.40
N ASN A 617 11.18 16.82 19.89
CA ASN A 617 10.74 16.76 21.28
C ASN A 617 9.41 16.00 21.33
N LEU A 618 9.47 14.70 21.62
CA LEU A 618 8.34 13.81 21.53
C LEU A 618 7.70 13.61 22.90
N LYS A 619 6.39 13.84 22.99
CA LYS A 619 5.60 13.48 24.17
C LYS A 619 5.44 11.96 24.22
N LEU A 620 5.54 11.39 25.42
CA LEU A 620 5.33 9.95 25.64
C LEU A 620 3.90 9.64 26.10
N ASP A 621 2.94 10.48 25.72
CA ASP A 621 1.55 10.41 26.15
C ASP A 621 0.76 9.21 25.59
N PHE A 622 1.39 8.41 24.73
CA PHE A 622 0.87 7.13 24.26
C PHE A 622 1.08 6.00 25.28
N LEU A 623 2.05 6.14 26.20
CA LEU A 623 2.30 5.15 27.25
C LEU A 623 1.13 5.04 28.22
N ALA A 624 0.93 3.84 28.77
CA ALA A 624 -0.19 3.60 29.71
C ALA A 624 -0.08 4.48 30.96
N PRO A 625 -1.20 5.01 31.50
CA PRO A 625 -1.19 5.76 32.76
C PRO A 625 -0.60 4.95 33.90
N SER A 626 0.16 5.61 34.78
CA SER A 626 0.70 5.01 36.01
C SER A 626 1.58 3.75 35.81
N LYS A 627 2.05 3.50 34.59
CA LYS A 627 3.10 2.50 34.29
C LYS A 627 4.43 3.20 34.03
N ARG A 628 5.51 2.58 34.52
CA ARG A 628 6.89 2.96 34.18
C ARG A 628 7.44 2.00 33.14
N TYR A 629 8.32 2.51 32.31
CA TYR A 629 8.95 1.78 31.23
C TYR A 629 10.45 2.02 31.27
N LEU A 630 11.23 0.97 31.01
CA LEU A 630 12.64 1.12 30.67
C LEU A 630 12.74 1.40 29.16
N ALA A 631 13.01 2.64 28.80
CA ALA A 631 13.31 3.01 27.42
C ALA A 631 14.74 2.58 27.09
N GLN A 632 14.90 1.62 26.17
CA GLN A 632 16.16 1.24 25.52
C GLN A 632 16.26 2.03 24.22
N ILE A 633 17.13 3.03 24.19
CA ILE A 633 17.21 4.06 23.15
C ILE A 633 18.44 3.78 22.29
N TYR A 634 18.21 3.57 20.99
CA TYR A 634 19.21 3.40 19.94
C TYR A 634 19.14 4.63 19.04
N ARG A 635 20.07 5.57 19.18
CA ARG A 635 20.02 6.85 18.45
C ARG A 635 21.35 7.19 17.83
N ASP A 636 21.32 8.07 16.84
CA ASP A 636 22.53 8.66 16.27
C ASP A 636 23.46 9.24 17.36
N GLY A 637 24.76 8.95 17.22
CA GLY A 637 25.82 9.58 18.01
C GLY A 637 26.10 11.01 17.52
N ALA A 638 26.75 11.83 18.34
CA ALA A 638 26.90 13.26 18.07
C ALA A 638 27.65 13.60 16.76
N LYS A 639 28.41 12.65 16.18
CA LYS A 639 29.12 12.80 14.91
C LYS A 639 28.48 12.00 13.78
N ALA A 640 27.32 11.41 14.00
CA ALA A 640 26.65 10.60 13.00
C ALA A 640 26.26 11.46 11.78
N HIS A 641 26.42 10.87 10.60
CA HIS A 641 26.02 11.45 9.33
C HIS A 641 25.97 10.34 8.29
N TRP A 642 24.89 10.26 7.49
CA TRP A 642 24.70 9.16 6.52
C TRP A 642 25.88 8.98 5.54
N ASP A 643 26.49 10.09 5.11
CA ASP A 643 27.64 10.07 4.19
C ASP A 643 28.97 9.75 4.90
N THR A 644 29.38 10.58 5.85
CA THR A 644 30.75 10.60 6.38
C THR A 644 30.96 9.70 7.59
N ASN A 645 29.94 9.42 8.39
CA ASN A 645 30.06 8.64 9.61
C ASN A 645 28.73 7.95 9.98
N PRO A 646 28.25 6.99 9.17
CA PRO A 646 26.90 6.45 9.32
C PRO A 646 26.75 5.45 10.46
N TYR A 647 27.85 5.05 11.11
CA TYR A 647 27.88 3.98 12.10
C TYR A 647 27.94 4.46 13.57
N ASP A 648 28.10 5.77 13.78
CA ASP A 648 28.15 6.38 15.12
C ASP A 648 26.77 6.32 15.78
N ILE A 649 26.64 5.49 16.81
CA ILE A 649 25.38 5.17 17.49
C ILE A 649 25.60 5.21 18.99
N VAL A 650 24.60 5.71 19.71
CA VAL A 650 24.52 5.65 21.17
C VAL A 650 23.37 4.72 21.54
N ILE A 651 23.67 3.76 22.42
CA ILE A 651 22.69 2.85 23.00
C ILE A 651 22.65 3.10 24.50
N GLU A 652 21.52 3.57 24.99
CA GLU A 652 21.35 3.97 26.39
C GLU A 652 19.99 3.55 26.95
N THR A 653 19.87 3.53 28.28
CA THR A 653 18.63 3.18 28.96
C THR A 653 18.17 4.30 29.86
N ARG A 654 16.86 4.57 29.89
CA ARG A 654 16.25 5.55 30.78
C ARG A 654 14.87 5.11 31.23
N GLU A 655 14.56 5.23 32.52
CA GLU A 655 13.18 5.05 32.97
C GLU A 655 12.31 6.24 32.60
N VAL A 656 11.14 5.97 32.03
CA VAL A 656 10.17 6.97 31.59
C VAL A 656 8.74 6.56 31.93
N GLY A 657 7.83 7.54 31.88
CA GLY A 657 6.39 7.38 31.97
C GLY A 657 5.68 8.35 31.05
N ARG A 658 4.35 8.32 31.11
CA ARG A 658 3.47 9.05 30.19
C ARG A 658 3.70 10.57 30.15
N GLU A 659 4.03 11.16 31.29
CA GLU A 659 4.23 12.62 31.43
C GLU A 659 5.63 13.08 30.99
N ASP A 660 6.53 12.15 30.71
CA ASP A 660 7.89 12.48 30.26
C ASP A 660 7.90 12.92 28.78
N MET A 661 8.93 13.69 28.42
CA MET A 661 9.29 13.97 27.04
C MET A 661 10.61 13.31 26.68
N LEU A 662 10.74 12.92 25.42
CA LEU A 662 11.96 12.39 24.86
C LEU A 662 12.48 13.31 23.75
N ALA A 663 13.64 13.91 23.99
CA ALA A 663 14.35 14.69 22.97
C ALA A 663 15.26 13.75 22.18
N LEU A 664 15.06 13.68 20.86
CA LEU A 664 15.86 12.87 19.94
C LEU A 664 16.49 13.77 18.90
N TRP A 665 17.82 13.89 18.95
CA TRP A 665 18.58 14.46 17.83
C TRP A 665 18.80 13.38 16.78
N LEU A 666 18.43 13.68 15.55
CA LEU A 666 18.55 12.83 14.37
C LEU A 666 19.58 13.48 13.45
N ALA A 667 20.59 12.71 13.05
CA ALA A 667 21.62 13.16 12.13
C ALA A 667 21.04 13.45 10.73
N PRO A 668 21.79 14.14 9.85
CA PRO A 668 21.52 14.11 8.42
C PRO A 668 21.38 12.67 7.92
N GLY A 669 20.24 12.34 7.32
CA GLY A 669 19.89 10.99 6.89
C GLY A 669 19.82 9.98 8.03
N GLY A 670 19.57 10.45 9.26
CA GLY A 670 19.63 9.68 10.49
C GLY A 670 18.28 9.37 11.13
N GLY A 671 18.32 8.77 12.31
CA GLY A 671 17.15 8.25 13.00
C GLY A 671 17.42 7.77 14.42
N ALA A 672 16.36 7.27 15.06
CA ALA A 672 16.38 6.68 16.37
C ALA A 672 15.30 5.60 16.48
N ALA A 673 15.62 4.54 17.22
CA ALA A 673 14.72 3.45 17.54
C ALA A 673 14.69 3.25 19.06
N VAL A 674 13.51 3.06 19.64
CA VAL A 674 13.34 2.94 21.08
C VAL A 674 12.40 1.79 21.39
N ARG A 675 12.82 0.90 22.30
CA ARG A 675 11.91 -0.05 22.97
C ARG A 675 11.59 0.50 24.35
N PHE A 676 10.30 0.66 24.64
CA PHE A 676 9.80 0.95 25.97
C PHE A 676 9.34 -0.37 26.58
N LYS A 677 10.25 -1.03 27.30
CA LYS A 677 9.94 -2.27 28.01
C LYS A 677 9.12 -1.94 29.25
N ALA A 678 7.90 -2.47 29.36
CA ALA A 678 7.08 -2.25 30.54
C ALA A 678 7.78 -2.83 31.78
N LEU A 679 7.84 -2.07 32.86
CA LEU A 679 8.34 -2.55 34.14
C LEU A 679 7.17 -3.15 34.92
N ASP A 680 7.38 -4.36 35.45
CA ASP A 680 6.47 -4.93 36.44
C ASP A 680 6.47 -4.04 37.70
N LYS A 681 5.33 -3.98 38.38
CA LYS A 681 5.18 -3.18 39.60
C LYS A 681 5.94 -3.77 40.77
#